data_AF-A0A2A3ELF6-F1
#
_entry.id   AF-A0A2A3ELF6-F1
#
_cell.length_a   1.000
_cell.length_b   1.000
_cell.length_c   1.000
_cell.angle_alpha   90.00
_cell.angle_beta   90.00
_cell.angle_gamma   90.00
#
_symmetry.space_group_name_H-M   'P 1'
#
loop_
_entity.id
_entity.type
_entity.pdbx_description
1 polymer ?
#
loop_
_entity_poly.entity_id
_entity_poly.type
_entity_poly.pdbx_seq_one_letter_code
_entity_poly.pdbx_strand_id
1 'polypeptide(L)'
;MGPKRVTEPKKYVSKGKERVDREQQTKNQFDPLYLEVKHLETAILLLQCEEKPVLLAAAAALSKFGSKSQENLEVLFDLEIVNNIIPLIKHEDLFTRRFAAKLLAEMIAIPNVRNFILESSEYYIPYFIKVVIHENDIFLHEFSLLILAEITKDIFGVAQLLKQSSDVDFLFEKLYSPDPDVKKNTLQIIYNLLQDPLGAEKIIQTKDFNLEQVYELFNSPYSEIQKLALDVVTDLVRRNQDEQLQEHFRRTKGLEALLKFLDNIEWLDLHTNALWILRFACDNPTTVEQFNDIGGIKQILKYIEDTLHSKLFKQVLDIAVCLSHTPRGRKMLHMYGIVDYLLHTLFGNVQEMYETSCHGIGMMALNSQASKDLTTSNCIKNILDVLKDDNLNWSARQAALFALNQLMKCDIKNCEDFLTIQGQNYLLWLMKQTIGKVPVEILVDTVDCLISIARNQVLRDIIINTDIIEAMCASFELTCTSMDDFKIACCKALSMMCLEEKGRQEFLKIEGPKRLYNLLCDIKSIPIRNAAAQLIQLLCADPVLANAFVSARFLNYMLNNRSTARIVPSWDMCIEALFDSHLPMKFAFTGRLSLHDITQDGFYVLRRNVCTFPILDDILRFKFCPLEPIYVVNCSEPEDCNQLNLEESKETINRGVFLSTEIAKLTLDTKFGTLQRDTCLYNYVELFKCKLIANESRNVVSKTTKGFININYVVSRAQMLAKFVSQQMSGPDPLITCVDHQLEIHLKEIKDTIETSVIPLGMLRVGSYFERALLFKVIADRIHLPAALVRGEYGKAWIEIAVPQVRVPVEENKFHAYIDRDTTCPEIVTIYQPLQQYQHKYIDSNLIFEDRASSIFPTKLLKPNFIVDLMDCPGDLIPIDSQRAKKYREKKLICDITC
;
A
#
# COMPACT_ATOMS: atom_id res chain seq x y z
N MET A 1 2.96 -37.35 -109.00
CA MET A 1 4.39 -36.98 -109.00
C MET A 1 5.08 -37.66 -107.81
N GLY A 2 6.37 -37.98 -107.89
CA GLY A 2 7.25 -38.33 -106.75
C GLY A 2 8.55 -37.50 -106.86
N PRO A 3 9.72 -37.90 -106.30
CA PRO A 3 10.03 -38.99 -105.34
C PRO A 3 9.91 -38.45 -103.88
N LYS A 4 10.68 -38.74 -102.81
CA LYS A 4 11.87 -39.56 -102.41
C LYS A 4 11.61 -39.99 -100.92
N ARG A 5 12.10 -41.06 -100.28
CA ARG A 5 13.29 -41.95 -100.32
C ARG A 5 14.62 -41.39 -99.76
N VAL A 6 15.04 -41.94 -98.61
CA VAL A 6 16.40 -42.28 -98.08
C VAL A 6 16.28 -42.52 -96.55
N THR A 7 16.80 -43.55 -95.86
CA THR A 7 17.24 -44.93 -96.20
C THR A 7 17.10 -45.86 -94.97
N GLU A 8 17.04 -47.17 -95.23
CA GLU A 8 17.14 -48.32 -94.30
C GLU A 8 18.54 -48.45 -93.61
N PRO A 9 18.79 -49.32 -92.58
CA PRO A 9 18.44 -50.76 -92.60
C PRO A 9 18.12 -51.54 -91.28
N LYS A 10 17.35 -52.63 -91.47
CA LYS A 10 17.42 -53.96 -90.81
C LYS A 10 17.38 -54.11 -89.27
N LYS A 11 16.31 -54.76 -88.79
CA LYS A 11 16.34 -56.21 -88.44
C LYS A 11 14.93 -56.80 -88.36
N TYR A 12 14.76 -58.03 -88.88
CA TYR A 12 13.54 -58.81 -88.68
C TYR A 12 13.56 -59.48 -87.31
N VAL A 13 12.46 -59.36 -86.55
CA VAL A 13 12.09 -60.33 -85.49
C VAL A 13 10.58 -60.56 -85.60
N SER A 14 10.17 -61.82 -85.68
CA SER A 14 8.76 -62.20 -85.71
C SER A 14 8.11 -62.07 -84.33
N LYS A 15 7.05 -61.25 -84.23
CA LYS A 15 6.03 -61.39 -83.20
C LYS A 15 4.65 -61.34 -83.86
N GLY A 16 4.09 -62.51 -84.15
CA GLY A 16 2.64 -62.62 -84.31
C GLY A 16 1.99 -62.22 -82.98
N LYS A 17 0.90 -61.44 -83.02
CA LYS A 17 0.06 -61.30 -81.83
C LYS A 17 -0.59 -62.64 -81.56
N GLU A 18 -0.40 -63.17 -80.35
CA GLU A 18 -1.19 -64.31 -79.90
C GLU A 18 -2.67 -63.93 -79.98
N ARG A 19 -3.47 -64.76 -80.67
CA ARG A 19 -4.92 -64.72 -80.49
C ARG A 19 -5.20 -65.32 -79.13
N VAL A 20 -5.39 -64.47 -78.12
CA VAL A 20 -5.97 -64.89 -76.84
C VAL A 20 -7.31 -65.54 -77.14
N ASP A 21 -7.42 -66.84 -76.87
CA ASP A 21 -8.63 -67.61 -77.12
C ASP A 21 -9.69 -67.25 -76.07
N ARG A 22 -10.65 -66.43 -76.48
CA ARG A 22 -11.68 -65.89 -75.58
C ARG A 22 -12.56 -66.98 -74.96
N GLU A 23 -12.71 -68.13 -75.62
CA GLU A 23 -13.51 -69.25 -75.09
C GLU A 23 -12.77 -70.04 -74.01
N GLN A 24 -11.45 -69.90 -73.88
CA GLN A 24 -10.68 -70.51 -72.78
C GLN A 24 -10.67 -69.63 -71.53
N GLN A 25 -10.82 -68.31 -71.65
CA GLN A 25 -10.90 -67.41 -70.50
C GLN A 25 -12.26 -67.48 -69.79
N THR A 26 -13.36 -67.73 -70.50
CA THR A 26 -14.70 -67.77 -69.91
C THR A 26 -15.11 -69.13 -69.33
N LYS A 27 -14.56 -70.25 -69.82
CA LYS A 27 -14.95 -71.61 -69.36
C LYS A 27 -14.66 -71.91 -67.89
N ASN A 28 -13.76 -71.15 -67.26
CA ASN A 28 -13.38 -71.31 -65.86
C ASN A 28 -13.70 -70.07 -65.00
N GLN A 29 -14.50 -69.13 -65.50
CA GLN A 29 -15.01 -68.03 -64.67
C GLN A 29 -16.32 -68.43 -63.99
N PHE A 30 -16.46 -68.04 -62.72
CA PHE A 30 -17.68 -68.21 -61.94
C PHE A 30 -18.70 -67.13 -62.34
N ASP A 31 -19.96 -67.52 -62.58
CA ASP A 31 -21.04 -66.58 -62.88
C ASP A 31 -21.35 -65.69 -61.65
N PRO A 32 -21.59 -64.38 -61.83
CA PRO A 32 -21.73 -63.45 -60.71
C PRO A 32 -22.99 -63.75 -59.86
N LEU A 33 -22.75 -64.12 -58.60
CA LEU A 33 -23.80 -64.35 -57.60
C LEU A 33 -24.24 -63.03 -56.96
N TYR A 34 -25.56 -62.78 -56.94
CA TYR A 34 -26.15 -61.59 -56.30
C TYR A 34 -26.78 -61.99 -54.95
N LEU A 35 -26.27 -61.43 -53.85
CA LEU A 35 -26.73 -61.70 -52.49
C LEU A 35 -27.52 -60.50 -51.94
N GLU A 36 -28.77 -60.72 -51.52
CA GLU A 36 -29.57 -59.73 -50.81
C GLU A 36 -29.44 -59.94 -49.30
N VAL A 37 -28.74 -59.03 -48.61
CA VAL A 37 -28.46 -59.15 -47.18
C VAL A 37 -29.44 -58.30 -46.36
N LYS A 38 -30.19 -58.94 -45.46
CA LYS A 38 -31.24 -58.32 -44.63
C LYS A 38 -30.99 -58.34 -43.12
N HIS A 39 -29.97 -59.08 -42.66
CA HIS A 39 -29.62 -59.22 -41.24
C HIS A 39 -28.23 -58.62 -40.97
N LEU A 40 -28.08 -57.93 -39.84
CA LEU A 40 -26.84 -57.23 -39.47
C LEU A 40 -25.68 -58.21 -39.25
N GLU A 41 -25.92 -59.32 -38.54
CA GLU A 41 -24.96 -60.39 -38.30
C GLU A 41 -24.35 -60.91 -39.62
N THR A 42 -25.19 -61.13 -40.64
CA THR A 42 -24.75 -61.55 -41.97
C THR A 42 -23.88 -60.49 -42.65
N ALA A 43 -24.22 -59.21 -42.52
CA ALA A 43 -23.38 -58.13 -43.04
C ALA A 43 -22.04 -58.02 -42.28
N ILE A 44 -22.02 -58.25 -40.97
CA ILE A 44 -20.80 -58.25 -40.15
C ILE A 44 -19.87 -59.41 -40.55
N LEU A 45 -20.42 -60.61 -40.79
CA LEU A 45 -19.65 -61.75 -41.30
C LEU A 45 -19.01 -61.47 -42.67
N LEU A 46 -19.67 -60.70 -43.53
CA LEU A 46 -19.13 -60.28 -44.83
C LEU A 46 -17.99 -59.25 -44.73
N LEU A 47 -17.72 -58.67 -43.54
CA LEU A 47 -16.50 -57.89 -43.29
C LEU A 47 -15.22 -58.74 -43.28
N GLN A 48 -15.35 -60.08 -43.27
CA GLN A 48 -14.23 -61.02 -43.35
C GLN A 48 -14.04 -61.61 -44.78
N CYS A 49 -14.76 -61.09 -45.78
CA CYS A 49 -14.74 -61.61 -47.15
C CYS A 49 -13.55 -61.08 -47.95
N GLU A 50 -12.81 -61.96 -48.63
CA GLU A 50 -11.72 -61.58 -49.55
C GLU A 50 -12.22 -60.88 -50.83
N GLU A 51 -13.49 -61.06 -51.20
CA GLU A 51 -14.09 -60.37 -52.35
C GLU A 51 -14.31 -58.88 -52.05
N LYS A 52 -13.34 -58.05 -52.47
CA LYS A 52 -13.36 -56.58 -52.29
C LYS A 52 -14.72 -55.91 -52.58
N PRO A 53 -15.52 -56.29 -53.60
CA PRO A 53 -16.85 -55.70 -53.83
C PRO A 53 -17.88 -56.05 -52.74
N VAL A 54 -17.85 -57.27 -52.20
CA VAL A 54 -18.76 -57.77 -51.17
C VAL A 54 -18.38 -57.16 -49.81
N LEU A 55 -17.09 -57.15 -49.50
CA LEU A 55 -16.48 -56.46 -48.35
C LEU A 55 -16.89 -54.98 -48.31
N LEU A 56 -16.76 -54.29 -49.44
CA LEU A 56 -17.12 -52.88 -49.59
C LEU A 56 -18.62 -52.64 -49.39
N ALA A 57 -19.47 -53.47 -49.99
CA ALA A 57 -20.92 -53.37 -49.85
C ALA A 57 -21.37 -53.58 -48.39
N ALA A 58 -20.76 -54.53 -47.68
CA ALA A 58 -21.01 -54.77 -46.27
C ALA A 58 -20.61 -53.57 -45.40
N ALA A 59 -19.38 -53.07 -45.54
CA ALA A 59 -18.89 -51.90 -44.80
C ALA A 59 -19.73 -50.63 -45.05
N ALA A 60 -20.11 -50.39 -46.31
CA ALA A 60 -20.97 -49.27 -46.68
C ALA A 60 -22.40 -49.41 -46.13
N ALA A 61 -22.97 -50.62 -46.12
CA ALA A 61 -24.29 -50.89 -45.57
C ALA A 61 -24.33 -50.73 -44.03
N LEU A 62 -23.28 -51.18 -43.34
CA LEU A 62 -23.16 -51.08 -41.88
C LEU A 62 -22.91 -49.64 -41.43
N SER A 63 -22.04 -48.88 -42.12
CA SER A 63 -21.91 -47.43 -41.87
C SER A 63 -23.25 -46.70 -42.09
N LYS A 64 -23.97 -47.01 -43.19
CA LYS A 64 -25.30 -46.45 -43.44
C LYS A 64 -26.38 -46.94 -42.46
N PHE A 65 -26.11 -47.95 -41.63
CA PHE A 65 -26.99 -48.37 -40.54
C PHE A 65 -26.67 -47.61 -39.25
N GLY A 66 -25.40 -47.55 -38.85
CA GLY A 66 -24.92 -46.80 -37.69
C GLY A 66 -25.24 -45.32 -37.77
N SER A 67 -25.04 -44.69 -38.92
CA SER A 67 -25.26 -43.26 -39.19
C SER A 67 -26.73 -42.76 -39.07
N LYS A 68 -27.66 -43.56 -38.52
CA LYS A 68 -29.09 -43.23 -38.39
C LYS A 68 -29.52 -42.88 -36.97
N SER A 69 -28.94 -43.52 -35.95
CA SER A 69 -29.28 -43.34 -34.54
C SER A 69 -28.20 -43.93 -33.64
N GLN A 70 -28.08 -43.42 -32.41
CA GLN A 70 -27.17 -43.99 -31.41
C GLN A 70 -27.58 -45.43 -31.03
N GLU A 71 -28.88 -45.70 -30.95
CA GLU A 71 -29.45 -47.05 -30.72
C GLU A 71 -28.92 -48.07 -31.74
N ASN A 72 -28.77 -47.68 -33.01
CA ASN A 72 -28.21 -48.56 -34.04
C ASN A 72 -26.72 -48.84 -33.81
N LEU A 73 -25.95 -47.86 -33.32
CA LEU A 73 -24.54 -48.07 -32.97
C LEU A 73 -24.40 -49.00 -31.77
N GLU A 74 -25.29 -48.88 -30.78
CA GLU A 74 -25.34 -49.77 -29.61
C GLU A 74 -25.66 -51.22 -30.03
N VAL A 75 -26.64 -51.42 -30.91
CA VAL A 75 -26.92 -52.74 -31.52
C VAL A 75 -25.72 -53.29 -32.31
N LEU A 76 -24.96 -52.44 -33.02
CA LEU A 76 -23.73 -52.89 -33.70
C LEU A 76 -22.58 -53.20 -32.72
N PHE A 77 -22.52 -52.52 -31.57
CA PHE A 77 -21.53 -52.77 -30.51
C PHE A 77 -21.78 -54.12 -29.84
N ASP A 78 -23.04 -54.43 -29.50
CA ASP A 78 -23.46 -55.70 -28.92
C ASP A 78 -23.22 -56.90 -29.88
N LEU A 79 -23.14 -56.64 -31.18
CA LEU A 79 -22.75 -57.61 -32.22
C LEU A 79 -21.22 -57.64 -32.50
N GLU A 80 -20.41 -57.15 -31.55
CA GLU A 80 -18.93 -57.13 -31.60
C GLU A 80 -18.31 -56.50 -32.87
N ILE A 81 -19.00 -55.55 -33.53
CA ILE A 81 -18.55 -55.06 -34.84
C ILE A 81 -17.13 -54.44 -34.82
N VAL A 82 -16.70 -53.89 -33.68
CA VAL A 82 -15.39 -53.24 -33.51
C VAL A 82 -14.25 -54.21 -33.87
N ASN A 83 -14.35 -55.48 -33.44
CA ASN A 83 -13.39 -56.52 -33.74
C ASN A 83 -13.22 -56.76 -35.26
N ASN A 84 -14.26 -56.50 -36.04
CA ASN A 84 -14.29 -56.67 -37.50
C ASN A 84 -13.90 -55.40 -38.27
N ILE A 85 -14.10 -54.19 -37.70
CA ILE A 85 -13.73 -52.91 -38.32
C ILE A 85 -12.24 -52.59 -38.14
N ILE A 86 -11.66 -52.92 -36.99
CA ILE A 86 -10.28 -52.56 -36.61
C ILE A 86 -9.19 -53.07 -37.58
N PRO A 87 -9.31 -54.25 -38.22
CA PRO A 87 -8.42 -54.63 -39.32
C PRO A 87 -8.62 -53.77 -40.57
N LEU A 88 -9.87 -53.41 -40.89
CA LEU A 88 -10.26 -52.80 -42.16
C LEU A 88 -9.85 -51.32 -42.31
N ILE A 89 -9.67 -50.59 -41.20
CA ILE A 89 -9.09 -49.24 -41.26
C ILE A 89 -7.68 -49.21 -41.89
N LYS A 90 -6.95 -50.35 -41.89
CA LYS A 90 -5.61 -50.49 -42.51
C LYS A 90 -5.61 -51.31 -43.80
N HIS A 91 -6.78 -51.58 -44.38
CA HIS A 91 -6.93 -52.35 -45.63
C HIS A 91 -6.28 -51.63 -46.84
N GLU A 92 -5.87 -52.38 -47.86
CA GLU A 92 -5.26 -51.81 -49.07
C GLU A 92 -6.20 -50.91 -49.88
N ASP A 93 -7.50 -51.24 -49.89
CA ASP A 93 -8.49 -50.48 -50.65
C ASP A 93 -8.94 -49.22 -49.90
N LEU A 94 -8.83 -48.07 -50.59
CA LEU A 94 -9.14 -46.76 -50.05
C LEU A 94 -10.61 -46.62 -49.62
N PHE A 95 -11.56 -47.17 -50.37
CA PHE A 95 -12.98 -47.05 -50.03
C PHE A 95 -13.35 -47.97 -48.85
N THR A 96 -12.77 -49.15 -48.76
CA THR A 96 -12.84 -49.99 -47.55
C THR A 96 -12.32 -49.23 -46.33
N ARG A 97 -11.13 -48.59 -46.42
CA ARG A 97 -10.60 -47.75 -45.34
C ARG A 97 -11.55 -46.62 -44.96
N ARG A 98 -12.12 -45.91 -45.94
CA ARG A 98 -13.09 -44.81 -45.69
C ARG A 98 -14.33 -45.31 -44.95
N PHE A 99 -14.98 -46.40 -45.39
CA PHE A 99 -16.19 -46.90 -44.71
C PHE A 99 -15.88 -47.49 -43.32
N ALA A 100 -14.74 -48.16 -43.16
CA ALA A 100 -14.29 -48.66 -41.86
C ALA A 100 -13.98 -47.51 -40.89
N ALA A 101 -13.25 -46.47 -41.34
CA ALA A 101 -12.92 -45.30 -40.55
C ALA A 101 -14.17 -44.49 -40.20
N LYS A 102 -15.10 -44.33 -41.15
CA LYS A 102 -16.40 -43.68 -40.90
C LYS A 102 -17.19 -44.36 -39.80
N LEU A 103 -17.41 -45.68 -39.93
CA LEU A 103 -18.18 -46.41 -38.93
C LEU A 103 -17.47 -46.43 -37.58
N LEU A 104 -16.13 -46.50 -37.53
CA LEU A 104 -15.39 -46.36 -36.28
C LEU A 104 -15.55 -44.96 -35.65
N ALA A 105 -15.59 -43.91 -36.47
CA ALA A 105 -15.80 -42.52 -36.04
C ALA A 105 -17.26 -42.21 -35.65
N GLU A 106 -18.23 -42.99 -36.11
CA GLU A 106 -19.60 -42.98 -35.59
C GLU A 106 -19.66 -43.74 -34.24
N MET A 107 -19.07 -44.93 -34.18
CA MET A 107 -19.04 -45.80 -33.00
C MET A 107 -18.30 -45.20 -31.80
N ILE A 108 -17.40 -44.23 -31.99
CA ILE A 108 -16.65 -43.56 -30.90
C ILE A 108 -17.55 -42.80 -29.90
N ALA A 109 -18.80 -42.51 -30.29
CA ALA A 109 -19.81 -41.94 -29.40
C ALA A 109 -20.12 -42.88 -28.22
N ILE A 110 -19.98 -44.20 -28.40
CA ILE A 110 -20.17 -45.20 -27.35
C ILE A 110 -18.96 -45.17 -26.40
N PRO A 111 -19.16 -44.94 -25.08
CA PRO A 111 -18.06 -44.82 -24.13
C PRO A 111 -17.12 -46.03 -24.11
N ASN A 112 -17.65 -47.25 -24.27
CA ASN A 112 -16.84 -48.47 -24.31
C ASN A 112 -15.88 -48.52 -25.52
N VAL A 113 -16.29 -47.98 -26.67
CA VAL A 113 -15.44 -47.90 -27.88
C VAL A 113 -14.34 -46.85 -27.68
N ARG A 114 -14.67 -45.69 -27.10
CA ARG A 114 -13.67 -44.68 -26.71
C ARG A 114 -12.67 -45.22 -25.70
N ASN A 115 -13.12 -45.97 -24.70
CA ASN A 115 -12.25 -46.62 -23.72
C ASN A 115 -11.33 -47.66 -24.37
N PHE A 116 -11.83 -48.52 -25.26
CA PHE A 116 -11.01 -49.48 -26.01
C PHE A 116 -9.88 -48.80 -26.82
N ILE A 117 -10.17 -47.68 -27.49
CA ILE A 117 -9.13 -46.92 -28.20
C ILE A 117 -8.14 -46.24 -27.25
N LEU A 118 -8.59 -45.78 -26.07
CA LEU A 118 -7.75 -45.18 -25.02
C LEU A 118 -6.84 -46.20 -24.31
N GLU A 119 -7.32 -47.41 -24.05
CA GLU A 119 -6.53 -48.52 -23.51
C GLU A 119 -5.41 -48.93 -24.47
N SER A 120 -5.70 -48.90 -25.78
CA SER A 120 -4.76 -49.15 -26.87
C SER A 120 -4.18 -47.85 -27.48
N SER A 121 -4.10 -46.79 -26.69
CA SER A 121 -3.73 -45.44 -27.15
C SER A 121 -2.35 -45.36 -27.79
N GLU A 122 -1.39 -46.19 -27.35
CA GLU A 122 -0.03 -46.28 -27.91
C GLU A 122 0.03 -46.82 -29.35
N TYR A 123 -1.09 -47.33 -29.89
CA TYR A 123 -1.19 -47.83 -31.26
C TYR A 123 -2.16 -47.03 -32.12
N TYR A 124 -3.34 -46.69 -31.60
CA TYR A 124 -4.38 -46.04 -32.39
C TYR A 124 -4.20 -44.52 -32.52
N ILE A 125 -3.80 -43.81 -31.46
CA ILE A 125 -3.62 -42.36 -31.54
C ILE A 125 -2.46 -41.99 -32.51
N PRO A 126 -1.26 -42.61 -32.44
CA PRO A 126 -0.23 -42.43 -33.48
C PRO A 126 -0.70 -42.77 -34.89
N TYR A 127 -1.60 -43.76 -35.03
CA TYR A 127 -2.13 -44.14 -36.33
C TYR A 127 -3.06 -43.07 -36.92
N PHE A 128 -4.02 -42.53 -36.16
CA PHE A 128 -4.91 -41.48 -36.64
C PHE A 128 -4.15 -40.17 -36.92
N ILE A 129 -3.19 -39.79 -36.07
CA ILE A 129 -2.29 -38.66 -36.31
C ILE A 129 -1.48 -38.88 -37.60
N LYS A 130 -0.95 -40.09 -37.81
CA LYS A 130 -0.24 -40.42 -39.06
C LYS A 130 -1.13 -40.29 -40.29
N VAL A 131 -2.39 -40.74 -40.23
CA VAL A 131 -3.37 -40.60 -41.33
C VAL A 131 -3.63 -39.13 -41.64
N VAL A 132 -3.86 -38.30 -40.62
CA VAL A 132 -4.08 -36.86 -40.79
C VAL A 132 -2.87 -36.19 -41.46
N ILE A 133 -1.64 -36.52 -41.05
CA ILE A 133 -0.43 -35.90 -41.60
C ILE A 133 -0.04 -36.42 -42.99
N HIS A 134 -0.15 -37.74 -43.26
CA HIS A 134 0.53 -38.36 -44.42
C HIS A 134 -0.41 -38.85 -45.54
N GLU A 135 -1.70 -39.06 -45.29
CA GLU A 135 -2.65 -39.38 -46.35
C GLU A 135 -3.13 -38.07 -47.01
N ASN A 136 -3.54 -38.12 -48.28
CA ASN A 136 -4.14 -36.98 -48.99
C ASN A 136 -5.68 -37.06 -49.05
N ASP A 137 -6.29 -37.97 -48.30
CA ASP A 137 -7.72 -38.29 -48.41
C ASP A 137 -8.56 -37.52 -47.38
N ILE A 138 -9.37 -36.58 -47.86
CA ILE A 138 -10.19 -35.68 -47.03
C ILE A 138 -11.11 -36.46 -46.08
N PHE A 139 -11.74 -37.55 -46.55
CA PHE A 139 -12.63 -38.36 -45.71
C PHE A 139 -11.85 -39.12 -44.62
N LEU A 140 -10.65 -39.62 -44.92
CA LEU A 140 -9.79 -40.18 -43.88
C LEU A 140 -9.29 -39.13 -42.88
N HIS A 141 -9.12 -37.86 -43.29
CA HIS A 141 -8.88 -36.75 -42.35
C HIS A 141 -10.10 -36.48 -41.48
N GLU A 142 -11.29 -36.31 -42.08
CA GLU A 142 -12.58 -36.07 -41.42
C GLU A 142 -12.81 -37.07 -40.27
N PHE A 143 -12.79 -38.37 -40.58
CA PHE A 143 -13.07 -39.43 -39.60
C PHE A 143 -11.95 -39.60 -38.57
N SER A 144 -10.68 -39.43 -38.95
CA SER A 144 -9.56 -39.50 -37.99
C SER A 144 -9.58 -38.32 -37.01
N LEU A 145 -9.90 -37.12 -37.49
CA LEU A 145 -10.05 -35.93 -36.66
C LEU A 145 -11.30 -36.03 -35.77
N LEU A 146 -12.40 -36.62 -36.25
CA LEU A 146 -13.59 -36.88 -35.40
C LEU A 146 -13.25 -37.82 -34.24
N ILE A 147 -12.53 -38.92 -34.51
CA ILE A 147 -12.08 -39.85 -33.47
C ILE A 147 -11.16 -39.13 -32.46
N LEU A 148 -10.20 -38.33 -32.93
CA LEU A 148 -9.30 -37.56 -32.04
C LEU A 148 -10.05 -36.47 -31.25
N ALA A 149 -11.06 -35.82 -31.83
CA ALA A 149 -11.91 -34.82 -31.18
C ALA A 149 -12.79 -35.43 -30.08
N GLU A 150 -13.34 -36.63 -30.29
CA GLU A 150 -14.14 -37.34 -29.29
C GLU A 150 -13.28 -37.97 -28.19
N ILE A 151 -12.05 -38.39 -28.49
CA ILE A 151 -11.08 -38.87 -27.50
C ILE A 151 -10.57 -37.73 -26.61
N THR A 152 -10.26 -36.57 -27.18
CA THR A 152 -9.74 -35.41 -26.42
C THR A 152 -10.75 -34.70 -25.54
N LYS A 153 -12.04 -35.10 -25.54
CA LYS A 153 -13.01 -34.66 -24.52
C LYS A 153 -12.67 -35.17 -23.11
N ASP A 154 -11.82 -36.19 -23.01
CA ASP A 154 -11.25 -36.67 -21.75
C ASP A 154 -9.83 -36.10 -21.56
N ILE A 155 -9.53 -35.63 -20.35
CA ILE A 155 -8.19 -35.17 -19.94
C ILE A 155 -7.16 -36.31 -20.12
N PHE A 156 -7.54 -37.56 -19.90
CA PHE A 156 -6.68 -38.71 -20.20
C PHE A 156 -6.41 -38.84 -21.70
N GLY A 157 -7.41 -38.56 -22.56
CA GLY A 157 -7.25 -38.54 -24.01
C GLY A 157 -6.34 -37.41 -24.50
N VAL A 158 -6.43 -36.23 -23.89
CA VAL A 158 -5.48 -35.12 -24.11
C VAL A 158 -4.06 -35.54 -23.72
N ALA A 159 -3.88 -36.12 -22.52
CA ALA A 159 -2.57 -36.57 -22.05
C ALA A 159 -1.96 -37.66 -22.95
N GLN A 160 -2.76 -38.60 -23.48
CA GLN A 160 -2.26 -39.58 -24.45
C GLN A 160 -1.94 -38.93 -25.80
N LEU A 161 -2.73 -37.98 -26.31
CA LEU A 161 -2.42 -37.29 -27.56
C LEU A 161 -1.06 -36.58 -27.47
N LEU A 162 -0.84 -35.80 -26.42
CA LEU A 162 0.42 -35.05 -26.20
C LEU A 162 1.63 -35.95 -25.91
N LYS A 163 1.41 -37.12 -25.29
CA LYS A 163 2.45 -38.16 -25.12
C LYS A 163 2.87 -38.78 -26.46
N GLN A 164 1.91 -39.00 -27.37
CA GLN A 164 2.14 -39.72 -28.63
C GLN A 164 2.57 -38.82 -29.78
N SER A 165 2.14 -37.56 -29.80
CA SER A 165 2.69 -36.50 -30.65
C SER A 165 2.97 -35.27 -29.81
N SER A 166 4.25 -35.00 -29.57
CA SER A 166 4.67 -33.77 -28.91
C SER A 166 4.48 -32.55 -29.79
N ASP A 167 4.49 -32.70 -31.12
CA ASP A 167 4.18 -31.62 -32.06
C ASP A 167 2.72 -31.66 -32.50
N VAL A 168 2.12 -30.47 -32.62
CA VAL A 168 0.71 -30.27 -32.99
C VAL A 168 0.53 -29.21 -34.09
N ASP A 169 1.63 -28.78 -34.75
CA ASP A 169 1.61 -27.91 -35.95
C ASP A 169 0.55 -28.36 -36.98
N PHE A 170 0.40 -29.67 -37.17
CA PHE A 170 -0.56 -30.29 -38.09
C PHE A 170 -2.03 -29.89 -37.85
N LEU A 171 -2.41 -29.43 -36.66
CA LEU A 171 -3.77 -28.94 -36.42
C LEU A 171 -4.01 -27.65 -37.20
N PHE A 172 -3.08 -26.70 -37.15
CA PHE A 172 -3.22 -25.44 -37.89
C PHE A 172 -3.17 -25.66 -39.41
N GLU A 173 -2.32 -26.58 -39.90
CA GLU A 173 -2.34 -27.00 -41.31
C GLU A 173 -3.75 -27.42 -41.80
N LYS A 174 -4.52 -28.12 -40.94
CA LYS A 174 -5.86 -28.63 -41.32
C LYS A 174 -6.98 -27.59 -41.24
N LEU A 175 -6.74 -26.42 -40.64
CA LEU A 175 -7.68 -25.30 -40.73
C LEU A 175 -7.79 -24.75 -42.17
N TYR A 176 -6.79 -25.01 -43.04
CA TYR A 176 -6.84 -24.69 -44.48
C TYR A 176 -7.62 -25.70 -45.34
N SER A 177 -8.13 -26.81 -44.76
CA SER A 177 -8.90 -27.80 -45.53
C SER A 177 -10.08 -27.15 -46.28
N PRO A 178 -10.41 -27.55 -47.52
CA PRO A 178 -11.64 -27.11 -48.17
C PRO A 178 -12.90 -27.67 -47.50
N ASP A 179 -12.75 -28.68 -46.64
CA ASP A 179 -13.84 -29.41 -46.00
C ASP A 179 -14.23 -28.82 -44.62
N PRO A 180 -15.54 -28.57 -44.35
CA PRO A 180 -15.98 -27.93 -43.13
C PRO A 180 -15.92 -28.83 -41.89
N ASP A 181 -16.13 -30.14 -42.04
CA ASP A 181 -16.12 -31.07 -40.90
C ASP A 181 -14.68 -31.39 -40.47
N VAL A 182 -13.73 -31.44 -41.40
CA VAL A 182 -12.28 -31.38 -41.09
C VAL A 182 -11.95 -30.13 -40.27
N LYS A 183 -12.38 -28.92 -40.68
CA LYS A 183 -12.15 -27.68 -39.92
C LYS A 183 -12.78 -27.73 -38.52
N LYS A 184 -14.03 -28.18 -38.43
CA LYS A 184 -14.80 -28.30 -37.18
C LYS A 184 -14.11 -29.25 -36.19
N ASN A 185 -13.73 -30.44 -36.64
CA ASN A 185 -13.10 -31.45 -35.80
C ASN A 185 -11.69 -31.01 -35.36
N THR A 186 -10.93 -30.36 -36.23
CA THR A 186 -9.67 -29.69 -35.87
C THR A 186 -9.87 -28.62 -34.80
N LEU A 187 -10.83 -27.69 -34.96
CA LEU A 187 -11.15 -26.68 -33.94
C LEU A 187 -11.56 -27.32 -32.61
N GLN A 188 -12.35 -28.41 -32.64
CA GLN A 188 -12.74 -29.12 -31.43
C GLN A 188 -11.53 -29.72 -30.70
N ILE A 189 -10.55 -30.29 -31.42
CA ILE A 189 -9.28 -30.76 -30.81
C ILE A 189 -8.52 -29.58 -30.20
N ILE A 190 -8.36 -28.46 -30.91
CA ILE A 190 -7.68 -27.26 -30.39
C ILE A 190 -8.38 -26.75 -29.12
N TYR A 191 -9.71 -26.64 -29.13
CA TYR A 191 -10.51 -26.23 -27.97
C TYR A 191 -10.34 -27.19 -26.78
N ASN A 192 -10.38 -28.49 -27.02
CA ASN A 192 -10.18 -29.52 -26.00
C ASN A 192 -8.78 -29.43 -25.38
N LEU A 193 -7.74 -29.27 -26.21
CA LEU A 193 -6.36 -29.06 -25.75
C LEU A 193 -6.22 -27.76 -24.93
N LEU A 194 -6.97 -26.70 -25.27
CA LEU A 194 -6.98 -25.44 -24.53
C LEU A 194 -7.68 -25.52 -23.15
N GLN A 195 -8.44 -26.58 -22.87
CA GLN A 195 -9.00 -26.82 -21.52
C GLN A 195 -7.94 -27.41 -20.56
N ASP A 196 -6.95 -28.13 -21.08
CA ASP A 196 -5.86 -28.70 -20.29
C ASP A 196 -4.67 -27.72 -20.14
N PRO A 197 -4.02 -27.61 -18.97
CA PRO A 197 -2.87 -26.74 -18.80
C PRO A 197 -1.67 -27.05 -19.72
N LEU A 198 -1.36 -28.34 -19.94
CA LEU A 198 -0.23 -28.78 -20.78
C LEU A 198 -0.59 -28.71 -22.27
N GLY A 199 -1.83 -29.07 -22.62
CA GLY A 199 -2.36 -28.90 -23.96
C GLY A 199 -2.36 -27.44 -24.42
N ALA A 200 -2.76 -26.53 -23.53
CA ALA A 200 -2.76 -25.10 -23.82
C ALA A 200 -1.35 -24.52 -23.93
N GLU A 201 -0.43 -24.88 -23.03
CA GLU A 201 1.00 -24.53 -23.18
C GLU A 201 1.50 -24.99 -24.55
N LYS A 202 1.16 -26.21 -24.97
CA LYS A 202 1.68 -26.73 -26.23
C LYS A 202 1.07 -26.09 -27.47
N ILE A 203 -0.22 -25.75 -27.46
CA ILE A 203 -0.85 -24.95 -28.53
C ILE A 203 -0.17 -23.58 -28.66
N ILE A 204 0.16 -22.90 -27.56
CA ILE A 204 0.85 -21.60 -27.58
C ILE A 204 2.31 -21.74 -28.07
N GLN A 205 2.96 -22.87 -27.79
CA GLN A 205 4.32 -23.21 -28.29
C GLN A 205 4.32 -23.94 -29.65
N THR A 206 3.26 -23.81 -30.44
CA THR A 206 3.16 -24.39 -31.79
C THR A 206 3.76 -23.41 -32.82
N LYS A 207 4.53 -23.91 -33.79
CA LYS A 207 5.27 -23.04 -34.74
C LYS A 207 4.31 -22.40 -35.74
N ASP A 208 3.32 -23.16 -36.18
CA ASP A 208 2.27 -22.73 -37.08
C ASP A 208 1.05 -22.11 -36.35
N PHE A 209 1.22 -21.74 -35.06
CA PHE A 209 0.19 -21.03 -34.29
C PHE A 209 -0.15 -19.69 -34.97
N ASN A 210 -1.36 -19.60 -35.52
CA ASN A 210 -1.80 -18.48 -36.33
C ASN A 210 -3.28 -18.18 -36.05
N LEU A 211 -3.53 -17.06 -35.36
CA LEU A 211 -4.89 -16.63 -35.04
C LEU A 211 -5.67 -16.08 -36.25
N GLU A 212 -5.00 -15.56 -37.29
CA GLU A 212 -5.67 -15.03 -38.48
C GLU A 212 -6.51 -16.11 -39.17
N GLN A 213 -6.00 -17.34 -39.24
CA GLN A 213 -6.74 -18.51 -39.75
C GLN A 213 -8.01 -18.78 -38.93
N VAL A 214 -7.97 -18.60 -37.60
CA VAL A 214 -9.13 -18.81 -36.72
C VAL A 214 -10.15 -17.68 -36.92
N TYR A 215 -9.70 -16.44 -37.14
CA TYR A 215 -10.58 -15.30 -37.43
C TYR A 215 -11.28 -15.41 -38.79
N GLU A 216 -10.66 -16.03 -39.81
CA GLU A 216 -11.35 -16.32 -41.08
C GLU A 216 -12.62 -17.15 -40.83
N LEU A 217 -12.56 -18.12 -39.91
CA LEU A 217 -13.67 -19.02 -39.58
C LEU A 217 -14.84 -18.34 -38.86
N PHE A 218 -14.67 -17.12 -38.34
CA PHE A 218 -15.80 -16.28 -37.91
C PHE A 218 -16.78 -15.98 -39.06
N ASN A 219 -16.30 -16.01 -40.32
CA ASN A 219 -17.10 -15.78 -41.53
C ASN A 219 -17.59 -17.12 -42.15
N SER A 220 -17.49 -18.24 -41.43
CA SER A 220 -17.99 -19.55 -41.86
C SER A 220 -19.51 -19.54 -42.01
N PRO A 221 -20.10 -20.19 -43.04
CA PRO A 221 -21.55 -20.34 -43.17
C PRO A 221 -22.15 -21.37 -42.19
N TYR A 222 -21.34 -21.96 -41.32
CA TYR A 222 -21.76 -22.95 -40.31
C TYR A 222 -21.58 -22.37 -38.90
N SER A 223 -22.68 -22.10 -38.20
CA SER A 223 -22.69 -21.47 -36.87
C SER A 223 -21.88 -22.23 -35.81
N GLU A 224 -21.89 -23.56 -35.85
CA GLU A 224 -21.05 -24.41 -34.98
C GLU A 224 -19.55 -24.13 -35.17
N ILE A 225 -19.10 -23.84 -36.39
CA ILE A 225 -17.70 -23.50 -36.69
C ILE A 225 -17.39 -22.07 -36.24
N GLN A 226 -18.29 -21.11 -36.49
CA GLN A 226 -18.14 -19.73 -36.00
C GLN A 226 -18.02 -19.70 -34.48
N LYS A 227 -18.88 -20.44 -33.78
CA LYS A 227 -18.90 -20.57 -32.33
C LYS A 227 -17.62 -21.23 -31.81
N LEU A 228 -17.21 -22.39 -32.34
CA LEU A 228 -15.97 -23.05 -31.92
C LEU A 228 -14.74 -22.15 -32.14
N ALA A 229 -14.68 -21.38 -33.23
CA ALA A 229 -13.61 -20.41 -33.46
C ALA A 229 -13.61 -19.28 -32.41
N LEU A 230 -14.78 -18.73 -32.06
CA LEU A 230 -14.92 -17.74 -31.00
C LEU A 230 -14.55 -18.31 -29.62
N ASP A 231 -14.94 -19.54 -29.32
CA ASP A 231 -14.65 -20.20 -28.03
C ASP A 231 -13.14 -20.51 -27.90
N VAL A 232 -12.46 -20.96 -28.98
CA VAL A 232 -10.99 -21.09 -29.05
C VAL A 232 -10.28 -19.76 -28.80
N VAL A 233 -10.72 -18.67 -29.44
CA VAL A 233 -10.13 -17.33 -29.23
C VAL A 233 -10.44 -16.81 -27.82
N THR A 234 -11.59 -17.17 -27.24
CA THR A 234 -11.95 -16.81 -25.86
C THR A 234 -10.97 -17.40 -24.85
N ASP A 235 -10.70 -18.70 -24.88
CA ASP A 235 -9.78 -19.32 -23.91
C ASP A 235 -8.30 -18.97 -24.14
N LEU A 236 -7.93 -18.50 -25.33
CA LEU A 236 -6.62 -17.89 -25.58
C LEU A 236 -6.55 -16.48 -25.00
N VAL A 237 -7.48 -15.58 -25.31
CA VAL A 237 -7.48 -14.19 -24.82
C VAL A 237 -7.70 -14.10 -23.30
N ARG A 238 -8.47 -15.02 -22.73
CA ARG A 238 -8.72 -15.12 -21.27
C ARG A 238 -7.46 -15.42 -20.45
N ARG A 239 -6.38 -15.92 -21.08
CA ARG A 239 -5.05 -16.09 -20.47
C ARG A 239 -4.29 -14.76 -20.41
N ASN A 240 -4.96 -13.71 -19.91
CA ASN A 240 -4.57 -12.31 -19.99
C ASN A 240 -3.26 -11.93 -19.27
N GLN A 241 -2.67 -12.83 -18.48
CA GLN A 241 -1.35 -12.68 -17.88
C GLN A 241 -0.19 -12.97 -18.86
N ASP A 242 -0.47 -13.65 -19.99
CA ASP A 242 0.52 -13.87 -21.05
C ASP A 242 0.55 -12.67 -22.02
N GLU A 243 1.50 -11.77 -21.79
CA GLU A 243 1.71 -10.60 -22.64
C GLU A 243 2.19 -10.98 -24.06
N GLN A 244 2.79 -12.16 -24.28
CA GLN A 244 3.16 -12.61 -25.62
C GLN A 244 1.91 -13.00 -26.42
N LEU A 245 0.97 -13.71 -25.79
CA LEU A 245 -0.30 -14.09 -26.40
C LEU A 245 -1.20 -12.87 -26.64
N GLN A 246 -1.26 -11.93 -25.69
CA GLN A 246 -1.94 -10.64 -25.88
C GLN A 246 -1.32 -9.81 -27.02
N GLU A 247 0.00 -9.75 -27.10
CA GLU A 247 0.70 -9.06 -28.19
C GLU A 247 0.53 -9.76 -29.55
N HIS A 248 0.46 -11.10 -29.59
CA HIS A 248 0.15 -11.84 -30.81
C HIS A 248 -1.26 -11.52 -31.29
N PHE A 249 -2.29 -11.63 -30.42
CA PHE A 249 -3.68 -11.28 -30.70
C PHE A 249 -3.85 -9.83 -31.23
N ARG A 250 -3.07 -8.88 -30.69
CA ARG A 250 -3.00 -7.51 -31.20
C ARG A 250 -2.38 -7.43 -32.59
N ARG A 251 -1.23 -8.09 -32.82
CA ARG A 251 -0.54 -8.09 -34.12
C ARG A 251 -1.34 -8.75 -35.25
N THR A 252 -2.11 -9.79 -34.94
CA THR A 252 -3.01 -10.48 -35.88
C THR A 252 -4.34 -9.76 -36.12
N LYS A 253 -4.53 -8.55 -35.57
CA LYS A 253 -5.74 -7.72 -35.74
C LYS A 253 -7.01 -8.37 -35.19
N GLY A 254 -6.89 -9.08 -34.07
CA GLY A 254 -8.04 -9.72 -33.41
C GLY A 254 -9.13 -8.74 -33.00
N LEU A 255 -8.77 -7.50 -32.67
CA LEU A 255 -9.72 -6.43 -32.34
C LEU A 255 -10.56 -6.03 -33.56
N GLU A 256 -9.93 -5.75 -34.71
CA GLU A 256 -10.62 -5.43 -35.96
C GLU A 256 -11.49 -6.59 -36.46
N ALA A 257 -11.02 -7.84 -36.30
CA ALA A 257 -11.79 -9.03 -36.67
C ALA A 257 -13.09 -9.16 -35.85
N LEU A 258 -13.03 -8.91 -34.54
CA LEU A 258 -14.20 -8.95 -33.65
C LEU A 258 -15.15 -7.77 -33.88
N LEU A 259 -14.61 -6.56 -34.10
CA LEU A 259 -15.42 -5.39 -34.43
C LEU A 259 -16.19 -5.59 -35.74
N LYS A 260 -15.52 -6.10 -36.78
CA LYS A 260 -16.16 -6.47 -38.06
C LYS A 260 -17.20 -7.59 -37.90
N PHE A 261 -17.01 -8.51 -36.96
CA PHE A 261 -18.01 -9.54 -36.66
C PHE A 261 -19.28 -8.92 -36.06
N LEU A 262 -19.13 -7.99 -35.11
CA LEU A 262 -20.25 -7.28 -34.46
C LEU A 262 -21.04 -6.34 -35.40
N ASP A 263 -20.46 -5.91 -36.52
CA ASP A 263 -21.18 -5.16 -37.56
C ASP A 263 -22.24 -6.03 -38.30
N ASN A 264 -22.18 -7.37 -38.21
CA ASN A 264 -23.12 -8.26 -38.91
C ASN A 264 -24.34 -8.66 -38.07
N ILE A 265 -25.45 -7.94 -38.26
CA ILE A 265 -26.73 -8.15 -37.57
C ILE A 265 -27.27 -9.61 -37.70
N GLU A 266 -26.87 -10.37 -38.72
CA GLU A 266 -27.28 -11.77 -38.90
C GLU A 266 -26.71 -12.73 -37.85
N TRP A 267 -25.63 -12.36 -37.12
CA TRP A 267 -24.95 -13.20 -36.12
C TRP A 267 -25.19 -12.76 -34.67
N LEU A 268 -26.30 -12.05 -34.42
CA LEU A 268 -26.62 -11.40 -33.14
C LEU A 268 -26.71 -12.37 -31.94
N ASP A 269 -26.94 -13.66 -32.17
CA ASP A 269 -26.86 -14.72 -31.15
C ASP A 269 -25.41 -14.97 -30.70
N LEU A 270 -24.47 -15.05 -31.65
CA LEU A 270 -23.04 -15.24 -31.43
C LEU A 270 -22.30 -13.96 -30.97
N HIS A 271 -22.90 -12.77 -31.14
CA HIS A 271 -22.33 -11.50 -30.65
C HIS A 271 -22.00 -11.54 -29.14
N THR A 272 -22.73 -12.34 -28.34
CA THR A 272 -22.41 -12.59 -26.92
C THR A 272 -20.94 -13.03 -26.74
N ASN A 273 -20.44 -13.93 -27.59
CA ASN A 273 -19.10 -14.51 -27.46
C ASN A 273 -18.03 -13.52 -27.94
N ALA A 274 -18.27 -12.82 -29.05
CA ALA A 274 -17.38 -11.76 -29.53
C ALA A 274 -17.21 -10.61 -28.51
N LEU A 275 -18.28 -10.21 -27.83
CA LEU A 275 -18.24 -9.24 -26.74
C LEU A 275 -17.42 -9.75 -25.53
N TRP A 276 -17.55 -11.03 -25.16
CA TRP A 276 -16.70 -11.61 -24.11
C TRP A 276 -15.21 -11.56 -24.44
N ILE A 277 -14.82 -11.86 -25.69
CA ILE A 277 -13.41 -11.77 -26.12
C ILE A 277 -12.91 -10.34 -26.00
N LEU A 278 -13.67 -9.35 -26.49
CA LEU A 278 -13.32 -7.92 -26.33
C LEU A 278 -13.23 -7.52 -24.85
N ARG A 279 -14.13 -8.03 -24.00
CA ARG A 279 -14.15 -7.76 -22.55
C ARG A 279 -12.90 -8.28 -21.84
N PHE A 280 -12.42 -9.48 -22.16
CA PHE A 280 -11.16 -10.01 -21.63
C PHE A 280 -9.93 -9.30 -22.20
N ALA A 281 -9.95 -8.97 -23.50
CA ALA A 281 -8.87 -8.24 -24.17
C ALA A 281 -8.66 -6.83 -23.55
N CYS A 282 -9.74 -6.16 -23.15
CA CYS A 282 -9.71 -4.82 -22.55
C CYS A 282 -9.28 -4.78 -21.06
N ASP A 283 -8.98 -5.92 -20.43
CA ASP A 283 -8.29 -5.92 -19.12
C ASP A 283 -6.81 -5.48 -19.27
N ASN A 284 -6.23 -5.61 -20.48
CA ASN A 284 -4.86 -5.18 -20.76
C ASN A 284 -4.83 -3.71 -21.27
N PRO A 285 -4.10 -2.79 -20.61
CA PRO A 285 -4.12 -1.36 -20.96
C PRO A 285 -3.49 -1.05 -22.33
N THR A 286 -2.53 -1.86 -22.79
CA THR A 286 -1.95 -1.72 -24.14
C THR A 286 -3.00 -2.04 -25.21
N THR A 287 -3.84 -3.04 -24.95
CA THR A 287 -4.95 -3.42 -25.81
C THR A 287 -6.04 -2.34 -25.83
N VAL A 288 -6.35 -1.70 -24.70
CA VAL A 288 -7.29 -0.55 -24.63
C VAL A 288 -6.81 0.63 -25.47
N GLU A 289 -5.51 0.95 -25.43
CA GLU A 289 -4.95 2.04 -26.25
C GLU A 289 -5.05 1.74 -27.75
N GLN A 290 -4.71 0.50 -28.18
CA GLN A 290 -4.86 0.10 -29.59
C GLN A 290 -6.33 0.05 -30.03
N PHE A 291 -7.25 -0.41 -29.17
CA PHE A 291 -8.69 -0.40 -29.43
C PHE A 291 -9.24 1.01 -29.66
N ASN A 292 -8.63 2.01 -29.01
CA ASN A 292 -8.91 3.41 -29.28
C ASN A 292 -8.29 3.91 -30.59
N ASP A 293 -7.05 3.52 -30.91
CA ASP A 293 -6.37 3.91 -32.16
C ASP A 293 -7.08 3.39 -33.42
N ILE A 294 -7.66 2.19 -33.40
CA ILE A 294 -8.49 1.65 -34.49
C ILE A 294 -9.92 2.26 -34.53
N GLY A 295 -10.27 3.13 -33.58
CA GLY A 295 -11.59 3.75 -33.46
C GLY A 295 -12.68 2.88 -32.83
N GLY A 296 -12.31 1.72 -32.26
CA GLY A 296 -13.24 0.73 -31.69
C GLY A 296 -14.15 1.28 -30.59
N ILE A 297 -13.68 2.26 -29.80
CA ILE A 297 -14.53 2.96 -28.81
C ILE A 297 -15.78 3.58 -29.48
N LYS A 298 -15.63 4.16 -30.67
CA LYS A 298 -16.76 4.77 -31.40
C LYS A 298 -17.74 3.71 -31.91
N GLN A 299 -17.23 2.57 -32.37
CA GLN A 299 -18.06 1.45 -32.85
C GLN A 299 -18.83 0.80 -31.70
N ILE A 300 -18.18 0.58 -30.55
CA ILE A 300 -18.83 0.07 -29.33
C ILE A 300 -19.96 0.98 -28.85
N LEU A 301 -19.75 2.30 -28.83
CA LEU A 301 -20.80 3.23 -28.40
C LEU A 301 -21.95 3.34 -29.41
N LYS A 302 -21.65 3.30 -30.72
CA LYS A 302 -22.70 3.15 -31.76
C LYS A 302 -23.48 1.83 -31.60
N TYR A 303 -22.83 0.75 -31.18
CA TYR A 303 -23.51 -0.50 -30.88
C TYR A 303 -24.45 -0.39 -29.66
N ILE A 304 -24.13 0.46 -28.66
CA ILE A 304 -25.06 0.81 -27.58
C ILE A 304 -26.29 1.55 -28.12
N GLU A 305 -26.10 2.47 -29.08
CA GLU A 305 -27.20 3.22 -29.73
C GLU A 305 -28.13 2.31 -30.55
N ASP A 306 -27.57 1.37 -31.31
CA ASP A 306 -28.33 0.50 -32.21
C ASP A 306 -28.98 -0.73 -31.50
N THR A 307 -28.54 -1.11 -30.29
CA THR A 307 -28.97 -2.39 -29.68
C THR A 307 -30.20 -2.29 -28.79
N LEU A 308 -31.26 -3.01 -29.16
CA LEU A 308 -32.50 -3.14 -28.37
C LEU A 308 -32.45 -4.29 -27.34
N HIS A 309 -31.37 -5.06 -27.28
CA HIS A 309 -31.27 -6.26 -26.44
C HIS A 309 -30.56 -5.96 -25.12
N SER A 310 -31.30 -5.93 -24.00
CA SER A 310 -30.80 -5.61 -22.65
C SER A 310 -29.54 -6.39 -22.24
N LYS A 311 -29.45 -7.68 -22.56
CA LYS A 311 -28.28 -8.53 -22.29
C LYS A 311 -27.03 -8.05 -23.05
N LEU A 312 -27.17 -7.71 -24.34
CA LEU A 312 -26.06 -7.23 -25.16
C LEU A 312 -25.67 -5.81 -24.74
N PHE A 313 -26.65 -4.93 -24.52
CA PHE A 313 -26.45 -3.60 -23.94
C PHE A 313 -25.60 -3.65 -22.66
N LYS A 314 -25.90 -4.56 -21.73
CA LYS A 314 -25.10 -4.75 -20.49
C LYS A 314 -23.63 -5.05 -20.79
N GLN A 315 -23.36 -6.01 -21.67
CA GLN A 315 -21.99 -6.43 -22.01
C GLN A 315 -21.21 -5.32 -22.74
N VAL A 316 -21.87 -4.60 -23.64
CA VAL A 316 -21.26 -3.51 -24.42
C VAL A 316 -20.95 -2.31 -23.50
N LEU A 317 -21.84 -2.00 -22.56
CA LEU A 317 -21.61 -0.99 -21.51
C LEU A 317 -20.46 -1.39 -20.59
N ASP A 318 -20.32 -2.67 -20.22
CA ASP A 318 -19.23 -3.15 -19.38
C ASP A 318 -17.87 -3.03 -20.08
N ILE A 319 -17.80 -3.35 -21.37
CA ILE A 319 -16.62 -3.08 -22.21
C ILE A 319 -16.32 -1.57 -22.26
N ALA A 320 -17.34 -0.72 -22.47
CA ALA A 320 -17.17 0.74 -22.46
C ALA A 320 -16.62 1.26 -21.12
N VAL A 321 -16.99 0.63 -19.99
CA VAL A 321 -16.43 0.95 -18.68
C VAL A 321 -14.99 0.45 -18.53
N CYS A 322 -14.61 -0.72 -19.03
CA CYS A 322 -13.21 -1.18 -18.98
C CYS A 322 -12.28 -0.32 -19.84
N LEU A 323 -12.76 0.17 -20.98
CA LEU A 323 -12.05 1.16 -21.80
C LEU A 323 -11.79 2.49 -21.05
N SER A 324 -12.49 2.74 -19.94
CA SER A 324 -12.25 3.90 -19.06
C SER A 324 -11.06 3.73 -18.10
N HIS A 325 -10.38 2.56 -18.07
CA HIS A 325 -9.18 2.36 -17.25
C HIS A 325 -8.02 3.30 -17.65
N THR A 326 -7.81 3.59 -18.94
CA THR A 326 -6.74 4.50 -19.38
C THR A 326 -7.21 5.97 -19.43
N PRO A 327 -6.31 6.96 -19.20
CA PRO A 327 -6.67 8.38 -19.30
C PRO A 327 -7.16 8.81 -20.70
N ARG A 328 -6.65 8.17 -21.76
CA ARG A 328 -7.03 8.45 -23.14
C ARG A 328 -8.40 7.84 -23.47
N GLY A 329 -8.64 6.61 -23.03
CA GLY A 329 -9.94 5.96 -23.11
C GLY A 329 -11.04 6.80 -22.45
N ARG A 330 -10.84 7.29 -21.21
CA ARG A 330 -11.77 8.22 -20.55
C ARG A 330 -12.06 9.48 -21.37
N LYS A 331 -11.04 10.09 -21.99
CA LYS A 331 -11.21 11.28 -22.84
C LYS A 331 -12.08 10.98 -24.06
N MET A 332 -11.90 9.82 -24.69
CA MET A 332 -12.61 9.44 -25.92
C MET A 332 -14.03 8.97 -25.63
N LEU A 333 -14.24 8.18 -24.58
CA LEU A 333 -15.57 7.81 -24.07
C LEU A 333 -16.39 9.05 -23.69
N HIS A 334 -15.77 10.06 -23.05
CA HIS A 334 -16.41 11.35 -22.77
C HIS A 334 -16.81 12.09 -24.03
N MET A 335 -15.90 12.21 -25.01
CA MET A 335 -16.14 12.87 -26.29
C MET A 335 -17.30 12.23 -27.10
N TYR A 336 -17.57 10.94 -26.86
CA TYR A 336 -18.67 10.18 -27.46
C TYR A 336 -19.87 9.97 -26.51
N GLY A 337 -19.98 10.72 -25.41
CA GLY A 337 -21.21 10.80 -24.60
C GLY A 337 -21.47 9.66 -23.60
N ILE A 338 -20.47 8.87 -23.19
CA ILE A 338 -20.66 7.74 -22.23
C ILE A 338 -21.39 8.14 -20.94
N VAL A 339 -21.24 9.40 -20.51
CA VAL A 339 -21.80 9.94 -19.27
C VAL A 339 -23.33 9.89 -19.30
N ASP A 340 -23.95 10.20 -20.43
CA ASP A 340 -25.41 10.21 -20.56
C ASP A 340 -25.99 8.78 -20.47
N TYR A 341 -25.30 7.79 -21.05
CA TYR A 341 -25.68 6.38 -20.93
C TYR A 341 -25.58 5.87 -19.49
N LEU A 342 -24.48 6.17 -18.79
CA LEU A 342 -24.26 5.78 -17.40
C LEU A 342 -25.25 6.45 -16.42
N LEU A 343 -25.64 7.69 -16.70
CA LEU A 343 -26.67 8.39 -15.95
C LEU A 343 -28.07 7.85 -16.26
N HIS A 344 -28.37 7.54 -17.52
CA HIS A 344 -29.66 6.96 -17.93
C HIS A 344 -29.89 5.58 -17.29
N THR A 345 -28.87 4.71 -17.23
CA THR A 345 -29.01 3.40 -16.56
C THR A 345 -29.16 3.53 -15.04
N LEU A 346 -28.46 4.48 -14.42
CA LEU A 346 -28.61 4.79 -12.99
C LEU A 346 -30.00 5.37 -12.65
N PHE A 347 -30.51 6.30 -13.46
CA PHE A 347 -31.81 6.95 -13.24
C PHE A 347 -33.00 6.09 -13.68
N GLY A 348 -32.81 5.17 -14.64
CA GLY A 348 -33.83 4.21 -15.10
C GLY A 348 -34.12 3.07 -14.11
N ASN A 349 -33.47 3.06 -12.94
CA ASN A 349 -33.61 2.06 -11.88
C ASN A 349 -33.40 0.60 -12.31
N VAL A 350 -32.55 0.36 -13.32
CA VAL A 350 -32.28 -0.99 -13.83
C VAL A 350 -31.26 -1.69 -12.92
N GLN A 351 -31.73 -2.40 -11.89
CA GLN A 351 -30.89 -3.02 -10.86
C GLN A 351 -29.71 -3.84 -11.41
N GLU A 352 -29.91 -4.59 -12.50
CA GLU A 352 -28.85 -5.37 -13.14
C GLU A 352 -27.69 -4.53 -13.70
N MET A 353 -27.89 -3.24 -13.95
CA MET A 353 -26.90 -2.34 -14.55
C MET A 353 -26.15 -1.50 -13.51
N TYR A 354 -26.62 -1.43 -12.26
CA TYR A 354 -26.07 -0.52 -11.25
C TYR A 354 -24.57 -0.71 -10.98
N GLU A 355 -24.08 -1.95 -10.97
CA GLU A 355 -22.67 -2.28 -10.74
C GLU A 355 -21.76 -1.62 -11.80
N THR A 356 -21.98 -1.96 -13.07
CA THR A 356 -21.29 -1.36 -14.22
C THR A 356 -21.50 0.16 -14.29
N SER A 357 -22.72 0.65 -14.04
CA SER A 357 -23.05 2.08 -14.13
C SER A 357 -22.33 2.92 -13.09
N CYS A 358 -22.36 2.50 -11.82
CA CYS A 358 -21.66 3.18 -10.74
C CYS A 358 -20.14 3.08 -10.92
N HIS A 359 -19.60 1.90 -11.26
CA HIS A 359 -18.17 1.76 -11.51
C HIS A 359 -17.70 2.67 -12.66
N GLY A 360 -18.47 2.72 -13.75
CA GLY A 360 -18.27 3.66 -14.86
C GLY A 360 -18.29 5.13 -14.43
N ILE A 361 -19.26 5.54 -13.61
CA ILE A 361 -19.32 6.91 -13.06
C ILE A 361 -18.08 7.24 -12.24
N GLY A 362 -17.67 6.33 -11.34
CA GLY A 362 -16.47 6.52 -10.51
C GLY A 362 -15.18 6.60 -11.33
N MET A 363 -15.06 5.78 -12.37
CA MET A 363 -13.93 5.84 -13.31
C MET A 363 -13.94 7.11 -14.16
N MET A 364 -15.10 7.53 -14.67
CA MET A 364 -15.25 8.74 -15.48
C MET A 364 -15.05 10.03 -14.67
N ALA A 365 -15.31 10.02 -13.35
CA ALA A 365 -14.94 11.12 -12.47
C ALA A 365 -13.42 11.41 -12.47
N LEU A 366 -12.56 10.43 -12.80
CA LEU A 366 -11.12 10.61 -13.03
C LEU A 366 -10.78 11.35 -14.36
N ASN A 367 -11.77 11.92 -15.05
CA ASN A 367 -11.62 12.85 -16.16
C ASN A 367 -12.23 14.21 -15.80
N SER A 368 -11.45 15.28 -15.93
CA SER A 368 -11.81 16.62 -15.46
C SER A 368 -12.92 17.34 -16.24
N GLN A 369 -13.41 16.80 -17.35
CA GLN A 369 -14.62 17.29 -18.00
C GLN A 369 -15.83 16.44 -17.63
N ALA A 370 -15.74 15.12 -17.79
CA ALA A 370 -16.82 14.19 -17.40
C ALA A 370 -17.24 14.38 -15.92
N SER A 371 -16.28 14.66 -15.03
CA SER A 371 -16.54 14.96 -13.62
C SER A 371 -17.43 16.19 -13.39
N LYS A 372 -17.32 17.23 -14.22
CA LYS A 372 -18.21 18.42 -14.13
C LYS A 372 -19.63 18.09 -14.58
N ASP A 373 -19.73 17.31 -15.65
CA ASP A 373 -21.00 16.92 -16.26
C ASP A 373 -21.76 16.02 -15.27
N LEU A 374 -21.06 15.06 -14.64
CA LEU A 374 -21.55 14.25 -13.52
C LEU A 374 -21.96 15.10 -12.31
N THR A 375 -21.14 16.07 -11.89
CA THR A 375 -21.45 17.00 -10.77
C THR A 375 -22.65 17.90 -11.05
N THR A 376 -22.93 18.19 -12.33
CA THR A 376 -24.09 18.96 -12.80
C THR A 376 -25.37 18.10 -12.84
N SER A 377 -25.24 16.78 -13.06
CA SER A 377 -26.36 15.84 -13.04
C SER A 377 -26.98 15.61 -11.65
N ASN A 378 -26.29 16.00 -10.57
CA ASN A 378 -26.67 15.77 -9.17
C ASN A 378 -26.89 14.28 -8.80
N CYS A 379 -26.23 13.35 -9.50
CA CYS A 379 -26.42 11.90 -9.38
C CYS A 379 -26.11 11.31 -7.98
N ILE A 380 -25.43 12.06 -7.10
CA ILE A 380 -25.05 11.69 -5.73
C ILE A 380 -26.19 11.02 -4.96
N LYS A 381 -27.43 11.52 -5.07
CA LYS A 381 -28.59 10.92 -4.40
C LYS A 381 -28.87 9.50 -4.90
N ASN A 382 -28.96 9.31 -6.22
CA ASN A 382 -29.26 8.01 -6.82
C ASN A 382 -28.18 6.98 -6.49
N ILE A 383 -26.90 7.37 -6.49
CA ILE A 383 -25.80 6.47 -6.12
C ILE A 383 -25.89 6.09 -4.63
N LEU A 384 -26.23 7.03 -3.74
CA LEU A 384 -26.49 6.74 -2.34
C LEU A 384 -27.72 5.84 -2.13
N ASP A 385 -28.76 5.98 -2.96
CA ASP A 385 -29.96 5.13 -2.88
C ASP A 385 -29.69 3.70 -3.41
N VAL A 386 -28.80 3.52 -4.41
CA VAL A 386 -28.23 2.22 -4.78
C VAL A 386 -27.43 1.61 -3.63
N LEU A 387 -26.58 2.38 -2.95
CA LEU A 387 -25.81 1.93 -1.78
C LEU A 387 -26.69 1.52 -0.59
N LYS A 388 -27.94 2.00 -0.51
CA LYS A 388 -28.95 1.64 0.50
C LYS A 388 -29.83 0.44 0.14
N ASP A 389 -29.88 0.01 -1.12
CA ASP A 389 -30.81 -1.04 -1.55
C ASP A 389 -30.37 -2.42 -1.01
N ASP A 390 -31.04 -2.88 0.03
CA ASP A 390 -30.72 -4.14 0.71
C ASP A 390 -30.93 -5.40 -0.15
N ASN A 391 -31.59 -5.28 -1.31
CA ASN A 391 -31.74 -6.36 -2.27
C ASN A 391 -30.50 -6.56 -3.17
N LEU A 392 -29.61 -5.57 -3.24
CA LEU A 392 -28.43 -5.63 -4.11
C LEU A 392 -27.29 -6.43 -3.50
N ASN A 393 -26.51 -7.07 -4.37
CA ASN A 393 -25.24 -7.69 -4.01
C ASN A 393 -24.22 -6.65 -3.50
N TRP A 394 -23.20 -7.11 -2.78
CA TRP A 394 -22.18 -6.21 -2.23
C TRP A 394 -21.29 -5.58 -3.31
N SER A 395 -21.14 -6.19 -4.50
CA SER A 395 -20.36 -5.61 -5.61
C SER A 395 -21.03 -4.37 -6.20
N ALA A 396 -22.35 -4.37 -6.45
CA ALA A 396 -23.06 -3.16 -6.90
C ALA A 396 -23.01 -2.05 -5.84
N ARG A 397 -23.13 -2.39 -4.55
CA ARG A 397 -23.02 -1.42 -3.45
C ARG A 397 -21.59 -0.89 -3.28
N GLN A 398 -20.56 -1.71 -3.49
CA GLN A 398 -19.18 -1.25 -3.50
C GLN A 398 -18.89 -0.34 -4.71
N ALA A 399 -19.39 -0.68 -5.89
CA ALA A 399 -19.29 0.17 -7.08
C ALA A 399 -19.95 1.54 -6.85
N ALA A 400 -21.10 1.59 -6.19
CA ALA A 400 -21.76 2.83 -5.77
C ALA A 400 -20.91 3.64 -4.77
N LEU A 401 -20.33 2.99 -3.76
CA LEU A 401 -19.50 3.63 -2.76
C LEU A 401 -18.17 4.16 -3.34
N PHE A 402 -17.56 3.41 -4.27
CA PHE A 402 -16.42 3.86 -5.09
C PHE A 402 -16.79 5.11 -5.89
N ALA A 403 -17.95 5.12 -6.56
CA ALA A 403 -18.42 6.25 -7.35
C ALA A 403 -18.60 7.52 -6.50
N LEU A 404 -19.25 7.40 -5.34
CA LEU A 404 -19.36 8.48 -4.36
C LEU A 404 -17.98 9.01 -3.93
N ASN A 405 -17.06 8.10 -3.58
CA ASN A 405 -15.72 8.44 -3.13
C ASN A 405 -14.94 9.23 -4.20
N GLN A 406 -15.01 8.84 -5.48
CA GLN A 406 -14.35 9.59 -6.56
C GLN A 406 -15.01 10.95 -6.84
N LEU A 407 -16.34 11.03 -6.88
CA LEU A 407 -17.05 12.30 -7.09
C LEU A 407 -16.75 13.32 -5.97
N MET A 408 -16.69 12.86 -4.71
CA MET A 408 -16.29 13.67 -3.55
C MET A 408 -14.79 14.05 -3.55
N LYS A 409 -13.93 13.27 -4.21
CA LYS A 409 -12.51 13.63 -4.42
C LYS A 409 -12.32 14.69 -5.51
N CYS A 410 -13.30 14.88 -6.40
CA CYS A 410 -13.20 15.77 -7.56
C CYS A 410 -13.79 17.17 -7.35
N ASP A 411 -14.94 17.30 -6.67
CA ASP A 411 -15.61 18.58 -6.45
C ASP A 411 -16.20 18.68 -5.04
N ILE A 412 -16.06 19.85 -4.39
CA ILE A 412 -16.64 20.15 -3.09
C ILE A 412 -18.18 20.07 -3.12
N LYS A 413 -18.81 20.45 -4.24
CA LYS A 413 -20.27 20.43 -4.38
C LYS A 413 -20.83 19.01 -4.18
N ASN A 414 -20.12 17.97 -4.64
CA ASN A 414 -20.56 16.59 -4.44
C ASN A 414 -20.57 16.20 -2.95
N CYS A 415 -19.64 16.74 -2.15
CA CYS A 415 -19.66 16.58 -0.69
C CYS A 415 -20.81 17.37 -0.06
N GLU A 416 -21.07 18.60 -0.50
CA GLU A 416 -22.16 19.44 0.00
C GLU A 416 -23.55 18.84 -0.30
N ASP A 417 -23.76 18.34 -1.52
CA ASP A 417 -24.96 17.59 -1.92
C ASP A 417 -25.13 16.33 -1.07
N PHE A 418 -24.06 15.55 -0.86
CA PHE A 418 -24.06 14.34 -0.04
C PHE A 418 -24.42 14.60 1.43
N LEU A 419 -23.90 15.70 2.01
CA LEU A 419 -24.21 16.11 3.38
C LEU A 419 -25.64 16.66 3.51
N THR A 420 -26.14 17.34 2.48
CA THR A 420 -27.50 17.88 2.42
C THR A 420 -28.55 16.77 2.41
N ILE A 421 -28.30 15.65 1.72
CA ILE A 421 -29.15 14.45 1.75
C ILE A 421 -28.87 13.51 2.94
N GLN A 422 -28.08 13.97 3.92
CA GLN A 422 -27.69 13.24 5.13
C GLN A 422 -26.96 11.90 4.88
N GLY A 423 -26.21 11.77 3.79
CA GLY A 423 -25.52 10.53 3.41
C GLY A 423 -24.53 10.03 4.48
N GLN A 424 -23.92 10.94 5.25
CA GLN A 424 -23.05 10.63 6.38
C GLN A 424 -23.73 9.77 7.46
N ASN A 425 -25.05 9.88 7.62
CA ASN A 425 -25.80 9.07 8.58
C ASN A 425 -25.88 7.60 8.14
N TYR A 426 -25.84 7.32 6.83
CA TYR A 426 -25.78 5.95 6.32
C TYR A 426 -24.36 5.37 6.38
N LEU A 427 -23.32 6.18 6.11
CA LEU A 427 -21.93 5.77 6.33
C LEU A 427 -21.69 5.38 7.81
N LEU A 428 -22.22 6.17 8.74
CA LEU A 428 -22.24 5.87 10.17
C LEU A 428 -23.02 4.58 10.50
N TRP A 429 -24.14 4.33 9.83
CA TRP A 429 -24.92 3.10 10.01
C TRP A 429 -24.18 1.84 9.54
N LEU A 430 -23.43 1.92 8.43
CA LEU A 430 -22.55 0.85 7.95
C LEU A 430 -21.46 0.54 8.99
N MET A 431 -20.76 1.58 9.48
CA MET A 431 -19.70 1.43 10.49
C MET A 431 -20.18 0.86 11.83
N LYS A 432 -21.46 1.04 12.17
CA LYS A 432 -22.09 0.50 13.38
C LYS A 432 -22.71 -0.90 13.22
N GLN A 433 -22.55 -1.57 12.07
CA GLN A 433 -23.03 -2.94 11.91
C GLN A 433 -22.21 -3.97 12.70
N THR A 434 -22.85 -5.07 13.08
CA THR A 434 -22.20 -6.21 13.71
C THR A 434 -21.20 -6.88 12.76
N ILE A 435 -20.05 -7.28 13.29
CA ILE A 435 -18.95 -7.97 12.58
C ILE A 435 -19.51 -9.05 11.64
N GLY A 436 -19.06 -9.06 10.38
CA GLY A 436 -19.43 -10.06 9.37
C GLY A 436 -20.72 -9.77 8.60
N LYS A 437 -21.51 -8.75 8.95
CA LYS A 437 -22.64 -8.30 8.09
C LYS A 437 -22.19 -7.51 6.86
N VAL A 438 -21.18 -6.66 7.03
CA VAL A 438 -20.64 -5.77 5.99
C VAL A 438 -19.20 -6.22 5.67
N PRO A 439 -18.82 -6.38 4.39
CA PRO A 439 -17.44 -6.67 3.99
C PRO A 439 -16.46 -5.58 4.47
N VAL A 440 -15.21 -5.95 4.75
CA VAL A 440 -14.21 -5.01 5.28
C VAL A 440 -13.84 -3.94 4.25
N GLU A 441 -13.85 -4.30 2.97
CA GLU A 441 -13.59 -3.46 1.82
C GLU A 441 -14.57 -2.27 1.79
N ILE A 442 -15.86 -2.56 2.02
CA ILE A 442 -16.93 -1.57 2.06
C ILE A 442 -16.83 -0.69 3.31
N LEU A 443 -16.38 -1.22 4.44
CA LEU A 443 -16.11 -0.42 5.64
C LEU A 443 -14.87 0.48 5.46
N VAL A 444 -13.85 0.05 4.73
CA VAL A 444 -12.70 0.87 4.33
C VAL A 444 -13.15 1.99 3.38
N ASP A 445 -13.86 1.66 2.29
CA ASP A 445 -14.39 2.64 1.33
C ASP A 445 -15.36 3.64 2.01
N THR A 446 -16.10 3.21 3.03
CA THR A 446 -16.99 4.06 3.86
C THR A 446 -16.20 5.10 4.65
N VAL A 447 -15.09 4.69 5.27
CA VAL A 447 -14.21 5.61 5.99
C VAL A 447 -13.42 6.49 5.02
N ASP A 448 -13.05 5.98 3.85
CA ASP A 448 -12.36 6.75 2.80
C ASP A 448 -13.27 7.84 2.20
N CYS A 449 -14.59 7.60 2.11
CA CYS A 449 -15.59 8.63 1.84
C CYS A 449 -15.61 9.74 2.90
N LEU A 450 -15.60 9.38 4.19
CA LEU A 450 -15.52 10.35 5.29
C LEU A 450 -14.21 11.15 5.24
N ILE A 451 -13.08 10.52 4.89
CA ILE A 451 -11.79 11.17 4.66
C ILE A 451 -11.89 12.16 3.49
N SER A 452 -12.56 11.80 2.39
CA SER A 452 -12.73 12.68 1.23
C SER A 452 -13.48 13.97 1.58
N ILE A 453 -14.57 13.88 2.34
CA ILE A 453 -15.28 15.06 2.86
C ILE A 453 -14.38 15.83 3.85
N ALA A 454 -13.70 15.11 4.75
CA ALA A 454 -12.83 15.68 5.78
C ALA A 454 -11.60 16.42 5.23
N ARG A 455 -11.25 16.30 3.94
CA ARG A 455 -10.16 17.07 3.31
C ARG A 455 -10.46 18.56 3.26
N ASN A 456 -11.73 18.94 3.11
CA ASN A 456 -12.14 20.34 3.13
C ASN A 456 -12.35 20.81 4.58
N GLN A 457 -11.72 21.93 4.96
CA GLN A 457 -11.79 22.45 6.33
C GLN A 457 -13.23 22.81 6.76
N VAL A 458 -14.01 23.44 5.88
CA VAL A 458 -15.39 23.87 6.20
C VAL A 458 -16.30 22.65 6.41
N LEU A 459 -16.17 21.63 5.56
CA LEU A 459 -16.99 20.42 5.66
C LEU A 459 -16.53 19.49 6.80
N ARG A 460 -15.24 19.53 7.17
CA ARG A 460 -14.68 18.77 8.30
C ARG A 460 -15.37 19.11 9.62
N ASP A 461 -15.57 20.39 9.92
CA ASP A 461 -16.30 20.81 11.13
C ASP A 461 -17.79 20.39 11.12
N ILE A 462 -18.40 20.19 9.94
CA ILE A 462 -19.79 19.72 9.82
C ILE A 462 -19.89 18.22 10.14
N ILE A 463 -18.96 17.39 9.62
CA ILE A 463 -19.00 15.93 9.84
C ILE A 463 -18.50 15.47 11.21
N ILE A 464 -17.66 16.25 11.90
CA ILE A 464 -17.20 15.90 13.24
C ILE A 464 -18.39 15.89 14.21
N ASN A 465 -18.72 14.71 14.74
CA ASN A 465 -19.71 14.51 15.79
C ASN A 465 -19.30 13.31 16.67
N THR A 466 -19.91 13.19 17.86
CA THR A 466 -19.58 12.12 18.82
C THR A 466 -19.75 10.73 18.21
N ASP A 467 -20.82 10.49 17.45
CA ASP A 467 -21.16 9.17 16.92
C ASP A 467 -20.18 8.63 15.89
N ILE A 468 -19.63 9.49 15.02
CA ILE A 468 -18.64 9.10 14.00
C ILE A 468 -17.29 8.84 14.65
N ILE A 469 -16.87 9.69 15.60
CA ILE A 469 -15.62 9.50 16.36
C ILE A 469 -15.72 8.24 17.24
N GLU A 470 -16.89 7.98 17.86
CA GLU A 470 -17.19 6.75 18.60
C GLU A 470 -17.14 5.52 17.69
N ALA A 471 -17.76 5.55 16.51
CA ALA A 471 -17.73 4.42 15.58
C ALA A 471 -16.29 4.11 15.10
N MET A 472 -15.46 5.13 14.87
CA MET A 472 -14.05 4.95 14.54
C MET A 472 -13.27 4.34 15.70
N CYS A 473 -13.45 4.81 16.93
CA CYS A 473 -12.73 4.29 18.09
C CYS A 473 -13.24 2.92 18.59
N ALA A 474 -14.52 2.59 18.38
CA ALA A 474 -15.05 1.24 18.65
C ALA A 474 -14.40 0.18 17.73
N SER A 475 -13.96 0.56 16.52
CA SER A 475 -13.20 -0.35 15.65
C SER A 475 -11.89 -0.85 16.28
N PHE A 476 -11.33 -0.11 17.25
CA PHE A 476 -10.07 -0.44 17.92
C PHE A 476 -10.19 -1.58 18.94
N GLU A 477 -11.40 -1.96 19.30
CA GLU A 477 -11.70 -3.07 20.22
C GLU A 477 -11.96 -4.39 19.47
N LEU A 478 -11.97 -4.37 18.14
CA LEU A 478 -12.19 -5.53 17.28
C LEU A 478 -10.95 -6.45 17.24
N THR A 479 -11.05 -7.60 17.90
CA THR A 479 -9.95 -8.59 18.03
C THR A 479 -9.67 -9.44 16.78
N CYS A 480 -10.49 -9.32 15.74
CA CYS A 480 -10.37 -10.04 14.48
C CYS A 480 -9.36 -9.37 13.54
N THR A 481 -8.54 -10.17 12.86
CA THR A 481 -7.48 -9.71 11.94
C THR A 481 -7.98 -9.39 10.54
N SER A 482 -9.17 -9.86 10.15
CA SER A 482 -9.80 -9.48 8.87
C SER A 482 -10.37 -8.06 8.87
N MET A 483 -10.26 -7.33 9.99
CA MET A 483 -10.73 -5.96 10.17
C MET A 483 -9.57 -4.95 10.21
N ASP A 484 -8.35 -5.39 9.88
CA ASP A 484 -7.14 -4.60 10.10
C ASP A 484 -7.08 -3.36 9.22
N ASP A 485 -7.42 -3.47 7.94
CA ASP A 485 -7.48 -2.31 7.03
C ASP A 485 -8.56 -1.29 7.44
N PHE A 486 -9.69 -1.74 8.01
CA PHE A 486 -10.71 -0.86 8.57
C PHE A 486 -10.20 -0.08 9.78
N LYS A 487 -9.49 -0.73 10.72
CA LYS A 487 -8.83 -0.03 11.85
C LYS A 487 -7.82 1.01 11.35
N ILE A 488 -7.04 0.66 10.32
CA ILE A 488 -6.05 1.54 9.70
C ILE A 488 -6.72 2.72 8.98
N ALA A 489 -7.86 2.51 8.32
CA ALA A 489 -8.69 3.57 7.76
C ALA A 489 -9.24 4.51 8.85
N CYS A 490 -9.77 3.96 9.95
CA CYS A 490 -10.22 4.74 11.11
C CYS A 490 -9.08 5.60 11.69
N CYS A 491 -7.85 5.08 11.80
CA CYS A 491 -6.69 5.89 12.21
C CYS A 491 -6.38 7.05 11.25
N LYS A 492 -6.51 6.84 9.93
CA LYS A 492 -6.34 7.90 8.90
C LYS A 492 -7.48 8.93 8.93
N ALA A 493 -8.68 8.54 9.30
CA ALA A 493 -9.82 9.45 9.42
C ALA A 493 -9.75 10.29 10.69
N LEU A 494 -9.41 9.67 11.84
CA LEU A 494 -9.18 10.38 13.09
C LEU A 494 -8.02 11.37 13.00
N SER A 495 -6.93 11.03 12.29
CA SER A 495 -5.82 11.96 12.06
C SER A 495 -6.22 13.17 11.22
N MET A 496 -7.15 13.01 10.27
CA MET A 496 -7.72 14.11 9.49
C MET A 496 -8.73 14.95 10.31
N MET A 497 -9.59 14.31 11.11
CA MET A 497 -10.65 14.98 11.89
C MET A 497 -10.09 15.75 13.10
N CYS A 498 -9.08 15.21 13.79
CA CYS A 498 -8.47 15.84 14.97
C CYS A 498 -7.52 17.00 14.64
N LEU A 499 -7.43 17.43 13.37
CA LEU A 499 -6.83 18.71 13.00
C LEU A 499 -7.64 19.88 13.57
N GLU A 500 -8.97 19.75 13.61
CA GLU A 500 -9.85 20.74 14.25
C GLU A 500 -10.00 20.46 15.76
N GLU A 501 -10.14 21.52 16.56
CA GLU A 501 -10.24 21.39 18.03
C GLU A 501 -11.46 20.56 18.45
N LYS A 502 -12.60 20.75 17.76
CA LYS A 502 -13.82 19.97 17.93
C LYS A 502 -13.57 18.45 17.84
N GLY A 503 -12.71 18.02 16.90
CA GLY A 503 -12.34 16.62 16.74
C GLY A 503 -11.54 16.08 17.93
N ARG A 504 -10.61 16.89 18.45
CA ARG A 504 -9.80 16.55 19.64
C ARG A 504 -10.65 16.47 20.90
N GLN A 505 -11.57 17.41 21.09
CA GLN A 505 -12.52 17.42 22.22
C GLN A 505 -13.41 16.17 22.22
N GLU A 506 -14.00 15.80 21.07
CA GLU A 506 -14.85 14.62 20.95
C GLU A 506 -14.06 13.30 21.10
N PHE A 507 -12.82 13.23 20.60
CA PHE A 507 -11.94 12.06 20.80
C PHE A 507 -11.53 11.88 22.28
N LEU A 508 -11.30 12.97 23.02
CA LEU A 508 -11.08 12.92 24.47
C LEU A 508 -12.32 12.44 25.24
N LYS A 509 -13.49 12.99 24.91
CA LYS A 509 -14.80 12.72 25.54
C LYS A 509 -15.18 11.24 25.57
N ILE A 510 -14.81 10.47 24.54
CA ILE A 510 -15.11 9.04 24.42
C ILE A 510 -14.00 8.11 24.95
N GLU A 511 -13.00 8.69 25.65
CA GLU A 511 -11.78 8.02 26.09
C GLU A 511 -10.92 7.42 24.96
N GLY A 512 -10.95 8.05 23.77
CA GLY A 512 -10.21 7.63 22.57
C GLY A 512 -8.73 7.27 22.80
N PRO A 513 -7.95 8.03 23.61
CA PRO A 513 -6.59 7.65 23.98
C PRO A 513 -6.48 6.28 24.66
N LYS A 514 -7.45 5.86 25.49
CA LYS A 514 -7.42 4.53 26.11
C LYS A 514 -7.68 3.43 25.09
N ARG A 515 -8.66 3.62 24.18
CA ARG A 515 -8.99 2.62 23.15
C ARG A 515 -7.87 2.45 22.12
N LEU A 516 -7.20 3.55 21.75
CA LEU A 516 -6.06 3.54 20.83
C LEU A 516 -4.84 2.75 21.38
N TYR A 517 -4.72 2.61 22.71
CA TYR A 517 -3.68 1.79 23.34
C TYR A 517 -3.79 0.31 22.92
N ASN A 518 -5.01 -0.20 22.70
CA ASN A 518 -5.24 -1.57 22.25
C ASN A 518 -4.56 -1.86 20.90
N LEU A 519 -4.64 -0.92 19.95
CA LEU A 519 -3.98 -1.04 18.64
C LEU A 519 -2.45 -0.98 18.75
N LEU A 520 -1.91 -0.10 19.59
CA LEU A 520 -0.45 -0.02 19.80
C LEU A 520 0.12 -1.32 20.39
N CYS A 521 -0.69 -2.01 21.20
CA CYS A 521 -0.40 -3.30 21.81
C CYS A 521 -0.72 -4.53 20.93
N ASP A 522 -1.30 -4.40 19.74
CA ASP A 522 -1.65 -5.56 18.90
C ASP A 522 -0.42 -6.17 18.22
N ILE A 523 0.26 -7.07 18.95
CA ILE A 523 1.48 -7.78 18.52
C ILE A 523 1.28 -8.52 17.18
N LYS A 524 0.04 -8.87 16.80
CA LYS A 524 -0.24 -9.63 15.57
C LYS A 524 0.00 -8.82 14.29
N SER A 525 -0.20 -7.50 14.34
CA SER A 525 -0.38 -6.68 13.14
C SER A 525 0.55 -5.46 13.12
N ILE A 526 1.67 -5.58 12.39
CA ILE A 526 2.65 -4.51 12.19
C ILE A 526 2.00 -3.26 11.54
N PRO A 527 1.12 -3.37 10.52
CA PRO A 527 0.47 -2.21 9.91
C PRO A 527 -0.41 -1.43 10.90
N ILE A 528 -1.17 -2.13 11.77
CA ILE A 528 -1.95 -1.51 12.85
C ILE A 528 -1.05 -0.73 13.80
N ARG A 529 0.01 -1.35 14.33
CA ARG A 529 0.90 -0.71 15.31
C ARG A 529 1.58 0.53 14.70
N ASN A 530 1.87 0.50 13.40
CA ASN A 530 2.35 1.67 12.67
C ASN A 530 1.27 2.77 12.51
N ALA A 531 0.05 2.43 12.13
CA ALA A 531 -1.05 3.39 12.00
C ALA A 531 -1.41 4.04 13.35
N ALA A 532 -1.39 3.27 14.44
CA ALA A 532 -1.56 3.78 15.79
C ALA A 532 -0.43 4.75 16.18
N ALA A 533 0.83 4.37 15.96
CA ALA A 533 1.99 5.23 16.20
C ALA A 533 1.92 6.55 15.40
N GLN A 534 1.46 6.52 14.15
CA GLN A 534 1.27 7.72 13.33
C GLN A 534 0.14 8.63 13.85
N LEU A 535 -0.97 8.04 14.31
CA LEU A 535 -2.05 8.81 14.93
C LEU A 535 -1.57 9.47 16.23
N ILE A 536 -0.90 8.73 17.13
CA ILE A 536 -0.35 9.27 18.38
C ILE A 536 0.66 10.40 18.08
N GLN A 537 1.59 10.17 17.14
CA GLN A 537 2.59 11.17 16.73
C GLN A 537 1.96 12.50 16.30
N LEU A 538 0.86 12.47 15.53
CA LEU A 538 0.15 13.69 15.13
C LEU A 538 -0.59 14.33 16.30
N LEU A 539 -1.30 13.53 17.11
CA LEU A 539 -2.12 14.01 18.22
C LEU A 539 -1.29 14.58 19.38
N CYS A 540 -0.04 14.15 19.56
CA CYS A 540 0.91 14.73 20.52
C CYS A 540 1.30 16.19 20.25
N ALA A 541 0.93 16.76 19.10
CA ALA A 541 1.07 18.20 18.83
C ALA A 541 0.11 19.06 19.70
N ASP A 542 -0.98 18.47 20.19
CA ASP A 542 -1.91 19.10 21.14
C ASP A 542 -1.50 18.77 22.59
N PRO A 543 -1.24 19.77 23.46
CA PRO A 543 -0.77 19.51 24.83
C PRO A 543 -1.74 18.70 25.71
N VAL A 544 -3.05 18.79 25.48
CA VAL A 544 -4.06 18.09 26.28
C VAL A 544 -4.07 16.60 25.90
N LEU A 545 -4.06 16.29 24.60
CA LEU A 545 -3.93 14.92 24.11
C LEU A 545 -2.59 14.30 24.49
N ALA A 546 -1.50 15.06 24.36
CA ALA A 546 -0.17 14.58 24.69
C ALA A 546 -0.04 14.19 26.18
N ASN A 547 -0.56 15.04 27.08
CA ASN A 547 -0.68 14.70 28.50
C ASN A 547 -1.54 13.45 28.71
N ALA A 548 -2.68 13.31 28.00
CA ALA A 548 -3.52 12.12 28.10
C ALA A 548 -2.80 10.82 27.68
N PHE A 549 -1.96 10.84 26.63
CA PHE A 549 -1.13 9.67 26.25
C PHE A 549 -0.04 9.36 27.28
N VAL A 550 0.59 10.37 27.88
CA VAL A 550 1.59 10.20 28.94
C VAL A 550 0.94 9.60 30.20
N SER A 551 -0.20 10.13 30.66
CA SER A 551 -0.99 9.56 31.77
C SER A 551 -1.48 8.14 31.47
N ALA A 552 -1.85 7.84 30.22
CA ALA A 552 -2.21 6.51 29.75
C ALA A 552 -0.99 5.58 29.51
N ARG A 553 0.22 5.99 29.94
CA ARG A 553 1.46 5.19 29.97
C ARG A 553 1.97 4.69 28.61
N PHE A 554 1.55 5.32 27.51
CA PHE A 554 2.00 4.99 26.15
C PHE A 554 3.53 4.93 26.04
N LEU A 555 4.21 5.99 26.51
CA LEU A 555 5.66 6.11 26.44
C LEU A 555 6.38 5.01 27.24
N ASN A 556 5.84 4.56 28.39
CA ASN A 556 6.39 3.43 29.14
C ASN A 556 6.31 2.12 28.34
N TYR A 557 5.17 1.85 27.72
CA TYR A 557 5.01 0.67 26.86
C TYR A 557 5.96 0.71 25.65
N MET A 558 6.09 1.87 25.00
CA MET A 558 6.97 2.03 23.84
C MET A 558 8.46 1.89 24.17
N LEU A 559 8.90 2.42 25.31
CA LEU A 559 10.27 2.32 25.79
C LEU A 559 10.64 0.88 26.21
N ASN A 560 9.73 0.17 26.89
CA ASN A 560 9.92 -1.24 27.23
C ASN A 560 10.00 -2.15 26.00
N ASN A 561 9.40 -1.74 24.87
CA ASN A 561 9.33 -2.51 23.63
C ASN A 561 10.17 -1.90 22.49
N ARG A 562 11.28 -1.20 22.80
CA ARG A 562 12.19 -0.53 21.82
C ARG A 562 12.65 -1.41 20.65
N SER A 563 12.72 -2.73 20.80
CA SER A 563 13.00 -3.66 19.69
C SER A 563 12.01 -3.54 18.52
N THR A 564 10.77 -3.09 18.80
CA THR A 564 9.71 -2.83 17.81
C THR A 564 10.14 -1.82 16.73
N ALA A 565 11.01 -0.85 17.04
CA ALA A 565 11.44 0.18 16.10
C ALA A 565 12.15 -0.38 14.84
N ARG A 566 12.69 -1.60 14.92
CA ARG A 566 13.27 -2.32 13.76
C ARG A 566 12.22 -2.80 12.74
N ILE A 567 10.93 -2.76 13.10
CA ILE A 567 9.82 -3.40 12.38
C ILE A 567 8.68 -2.39 12.11
N VAL A 568 8.40 -1.48 13.06
CA VAL A 568 7.39 -0.41 12.92
C VAL A 568 8.11 0.92 12.65
N PRO A 569 8.07 1.46 11.41
CA PRO A 569 8.86 2.64 11.04
C PRO A 569 8.57 3.90 11.86
N SER A 570 7.32 4.08 12.31
CA SER A 570 6.88 5.30 13.02
C SER A 570 7.12 5.23 14.54
N TRP A 571 7.72 4.15 15.06
CA TRP A 571 7.86 3.91 16.50
C TRP A 571 8.73 4.96 17.20
N ASP A 572 9.94 5.20 16.70
CA ASP A 572 10.87 6.15 17.31
C ASP A 572 10.40 7.61 17.12
N MET A 573 9.78 7.93 15.97
CA MET A 573 9.18 9.26 15.75
C MET A 573 8.04 9.56 16.74
N CYS A 574 7.23 8.55 17.07
CA CYS A 574 6.18 8.65 18.08
C CYS A 574 6.75 8.75 19.51
N ILE A 575 7.88 8.08 19.80
CA ILE A 575 8.60 8.23 21.08
C ILE A 575 9.14 9.67 21.22
N GLU A 576 9.78 10.23 20.19
CA GLU A 576 10.28 11.61 20.23
C GLU A 576 9.13 12.63 20.34
N ALA A 577 7.99 12.42 19.66
CA ALA A 577 6.81 13.28 19.82
C ALA A 577 6.24 13.27 21.25
N LEU A 578 6.17 12.10 21.91
CA LEU A 578 5.78 11.97 23.32
C LEU A 578 6.82 12.60 24.28
N PHE A 579 8.11 12.54 23.92
CA PHE A 579 9.18 13.20 24.68
C PHE A 579 9.12 14.73 24.56
N ASP A 580 8.92 15.28 23.36
CA ASP A 580 8.78 16.72 23.12
C ASP A 580 7.61 17.33 23.89
N SER A 581 6.50 16.59 24.04
CA SER A 581 5.37 17.03 24.86
C SER A 581 5.60 16.99 26.37
N HIS A 582 6.45 16.09 26.88
CA HIS A 582 6.64 15.90 28.32
C HIS A 582 8.14 15.86 28.69
N LEU A 583 8.76 17.04 28.59
CA LEU A 583 10.19 17.28 28.85
C LEU A 583 10.75 16.71 30.18
N PRO A 584 10.02 16.67 31.32
CA PRO A 584 10.49 16.02 32.55
C PRO A 584 10.90 14.55 32.31
N MET A 585 10.12 13.84 31.51
CA MET A 585 10.32 12.43 31.19
C MET A 585 11.34 12.25 30.06
N LYS A 586 11.37 13.15 29.06
CA LYS A 586 12.45 13.23 28.06
C LYS A 586 13.81 13.31 28.75
N PHE A 587 13.99 14.24 29.68
CA PHE A 587 15.25 14.41 30.39
C PHE A 587 15.59 13.23 31.31
N ALA A 588 14.59 12.58 31.91
CA ALA A 588 14.81 11.38 32.73
C ALA A 588 15.32 10.18 31.90
N PHE A 589 14.73 9.92 30.73
CA PHE A 589 15.07 8.74 29.92
C PHE A 589 16.21 8.95 28.91
N THR A 590 16.45 10.18 28.44
CA THR A 590 17.54 10.49 27.49
C THR A 590 18.77 11.11 28.17
N GLY A 591 18.62 11.63 29.40
CA GLY A 591 19.62 12.46 30.04
C GLY A 591 19.81 13.85 29.39
N ARG A 592 19.01 14.23 28.39
CA ARG A 592 19.26 15.43 27.57
C ARG A 592 18.00 16.24 27.29
N LEU A 593 18.09 17.55 27.48
CA LEU A 593 17.19 18.52 26.84
C LEU A 593 17.97 19.24 25.73
N SER A 594 17.32 19.45 24.60
CA SER A 594 17.87 20.13 23.43
C SER A 594 17.95 21.67 23.61
N LEU A 595 18.48 22.35 22.59
CA LEU A 595 18.46 23.82 22.48
C LEU A 595 17.05 24.41 22.26
N HIS A 596 16.06 23.58 21.91
CA HIS A 596 14.67 23.99 21.63
C HIS A 596 13.64 23.42 22.63
N ASP A 597 14.07 22.54 23.54
CA ASP A 597 13.26 21.99 24.62
C ASP A 597 13.10 23.05 25.73
N ILE A 598 12.05 23.85 25.68
CA ILE A 598 11.82 24.99 26.59
C ILE A 598 11.09 24.52 27.85
N THR A 599 11.74 24.61 29.01
CA THR A 599 11.13 24.31 30.33
C THR A 599 10.01 25.30 30.68
N GLN A 600 8.93 24.77 31.26
CA GLN A 600 7.71 25.51 31.61
C GLN A 600 7.44 25.38 33.12
N ASP A 601 6.41 26.05 33.62
CA ASP A 601 5.94 25.85 34.99
C ASP A 601 5.32 24.46 35.13
N GLY A 602 5.57 23.81 36.27
CA GLY A 602 5.33 22.38 36.43
C GLY A 602 6.44 21.47 35.89
N PHE A 603 7.52 21.98 35.28
CA PHE A 603 8.67 21.16 34.92
C PHE A 603 9.39 20.64 36.18
N TYR A 604 9.71 19.34 36.22
CA TYR A 604 10.39 18.69 37.35
C TYR A 604 11.45 17.68 36.90
N VAL A 605 12.43 17.43 37.76
CA VAL A 605 13.48 16.43 37.53
C VAL A 605 13.90 15.75 38.84
N LEU A 606 14.19 14.45 38.79
CA LEU A 606 14.88 13.79 39.90
C LEU A 606 16.34 14.26 39.93
N ARG A 607 16.90 14.41 41.14
CA ARG A 607 18.35 14.61 41.31
C ARG A 607 19.14 13.40 40.79
N ARG A 608 18.71 12.18 41.12
CA ARG A 608 19.28 10.92 40.66
C ARG A 608 18.21 9.97 40.10
N ASN A 609 18.51 9.31 38.98
CA ASN A 609 17.63 8.34 38.32
C ASN A 609 17.77 6.94 38.96
N VAL A 610 17.46 6.79 40.25
CA VAL A 610 17.63 5.53 41.00
C VAL A 610 16.36 4.67 41.00
N CYS A 611 15.20 5.29 40.79
CA CYS A 611 13.88 4.64 40.77
C CYS A 611 13.13 4.89 39.46
N THR A 612 12.00 4.20 39.29
CA THR A 612 11.02 4.48 38.23
C THR A 612 10.60 5.96 38.25
N PHE A 613 10.63 6.61 37.08
CA PHE A 613 10.24 8.01 36.94
C PHE A 613 8.81 8.24 37.50
N PRO A 614 8.63 9.08 38.54
CA PRO A 614 7.33 9.29 39.17
C PRO A 614 6.57 10.40 38.46
N ILE A 615 5.23 10.32 38.46
CA ILE A 615 4.36 11.38 37.96
C ILE A 615 4.16 12.40 39.10
N LEU A 616 4.44 13.69 38.86
CA LEU A 616 4.35 14.72 39.90
C LEU A 616 2.95 14.83 40.51
N ASP A 617 1.90 14.75 39.68
CA ASP A 617 0.51 14.79 40.15
C ASP A 617 0.16 13.60 41.06
N ASP A 618 0.70 12.41 40.80
CA ASP A 618 0.52 11.25 41.67
C ASP A 618 1.19 11.47 43.04
N ILE A 619 2.38 12.09 43.07
CA ILE A 619 3.07 12.45 44.33
C ILE A 619 2.21 13.42 45.15
N LEU A 620 1.73 14.50 44.50
CA LEU A 620 0.92 15.54 45.15
C LEU A 620 -0.45 15.00 45.61
N ARG A 621 -1.08 14.12 44.82
CA ARG A 621 -2.40 13.54 45.08
C ARG A 621 -2.38 12.46 46.15
N PHE A 622 -1.43 11.53 46.09
CA PHE A 622 -1.31 10.41 47.04
C PHE A 622 -0.47 10.76 48.27
N LYS A 623 0.12 11.96 48.33
CA LYS A 623 0.79 12.55 49.51
C LYS A 623 1.94 11.72 50.08
N PHE A 624 2.66 10.97 49.24
CA PHE A 624 3.87 10.26 49.65
C PHE A 624 5.12 11.14 49.45
N CYS A 625 6.09 11.04 50.36
CA CYS A 625 7.37 11.74 50.24
C CYS A 625 8.36 10.91 49.40
N PRO A 626 8.94 11.44 48.29
CA PRO A 626 10.00 10.76 47.54
C PRO A 626 11.26 10.51 48.39
N LEU A 627 12.02 9.45 48.08
CA LEU A 627 13.31 9.18 48.75
C LEU A 627 14.40 10.13 48.26
N GLU A 628 14.69 10.10 46.95
CA GLU A 628 15.59 11.05 46.28
C GLU A 628 14.91 12.42 46.09
N PRO A 629 15.66 13.54 46.12
CA PRO A 629 15.11 14.87 45.84
C PRO A 629 14.55 14.97 44.42
N ILE A 630 13.39 15.60 44.30
CA ILE A 630 12.79 16.03 43.03
C ILE A 630 12.77 17.54 43.02
N TYR A 631 13.47 18.17 42.07
CA TYR A 631 13.45 19.61 41.88
C TYR A 631 12.29 20.00 40.97
N VAL A 632 11.55 21.04 41.32
CA VAL A 632 10.40 21.53 40.55
C VAL A 632 10.53 23.02 40.24
N VAL A 633 10.02 23.42 39.07
CA VAL A 633 10.00 24.79 38.53
C VAL A 633 8.57 25.33 38.58
N ASN A 634 8.36 26.44 39.29
CA ASN A 634 7.09 27.18 39.26
C ASN A 634 7.31 28.68 39.46
N CYS A 635 7.61 29.38 38.37
CA CYS A 635 7.80 30.82 38.29
C CYS A 635 6.50 31.60 38.02
N SER A 636 5.34 31.07 38.42
CA SER A 636 4.06 31.79 38.26
C SER A 636 4.11 33.16 38.91
N GLU A 637 3.53 34.17 38.25
CA GLU A 637 3.45 35.54 38.77
C GLU A 637 2.67 35.59 40.11
N PRO A 638 3.02 36.54 41.00
CA PRO A 638 2.22 36.82 42.18
C PRO A 638 0.91 37.50 41.77
N GLU A 639 -0.21 37.01 42.28
CA GLU A 639 -1.50 37.70 42.19
C GLU A 639 -1.46 38.98 43.04
N ASP A 640 -2.07 40.06 42.54
CA ASP A 640 -2.29 41.28 43.32
C ASP A 640 -3.20 40.98 44.53
N CYS A 641 -2.64 41.07 45.75
CA CYS A 641 -3.38 40.95 47.01
C CYS A 641 -4.30 42.16 47.27
N ASN A 642 -5.33 42.34 46.45
CA ASN A 642 -6.28 43.45 46.49
C ASN A 642 -7.76 43.00 46.48
N GLN A 643 -8.09 41.96 47.27
CA GLN A 643 -9.44 41.75 47.84
C GLN A 643 -9.48 40.58 48.85
N LEU A 644 -9.17 40.86 50.11
CA LEU A 644 -9.61 40.04 51.25
C LEU A 644 -10.14 40.96 52.35
N ASN A 645 -11.37 40.73 52.78
CA ASN A 645 -12.03 41.55 53.79
C ASN A 645 -11.40 41.33 55.17
N LEU A 646 -11.29 42.40 55.95
CA LEU A 646 -11.02 42.29 57.39
C LEU A 646 -12.27 41.79 58.11
N GLU A 647 -12.11 40.83 59.02
CA GLU A 647 -12.75 40.92 60.33
C GLU A 647 -11.87 40.24 61.40
N GLU A 648 -12.11 40.57 62.67
CA GLU A 648 -11.05 40.69 63.69
C GLU A 648 -10.77 39.44 64.55
N SER A 649 -9.56 39.36 65.12
CA SER A 649 -9.36 38.92 66.53
C SER A 649 -8.01 39.38 67.11
N LYS A 650 -7.93 39.52 68.44
CA LYS A 650 -6.82 40.10 69.25
C LYS A 650 -6.67 39.28 70.55
N GLU A 651 -5.52 39.18 71.24
CA GLU A 651 -4.14 39.64 71.02
C GLU A 651 -3.17 38.58 71.62
N THR A 652 -1.83 38.69 71.66
CA THR A 652 -0.96 39.37 72.67
C THR A 652 0.48 38.89 72.32
N ILE A 653 1.53 39.69 72.04
CA ILE A 653 2.49 40.32 72.99
C ILE A 653 3.03 39.30 74.03
N ASN A 654 4.32 38.94 74.22
CA ASN A 654 5.70 39.43 73.97
C ASN A 654 6.66 38.16 73.87
N ARG A 655 7.98 38.14 73.53
CA ARG A 655 9.02 39.02 72.91
C ARG A 655 10.31 38.20 72.62
N GLY A 656 10.99 38.46 71.49
CA GLY A 656 12.45 38.21 71.27
C GLY A 656 12.85 36.76 70.90
N VAL A 657 13.77 36.51 69.95
CA VAL A 657 14.70 37.36 69.17
C VAL A 657 14.55 37.10 67.65
N PHE A 658 15.05 38.01 66.82
CA PHE A 658 14.95 38.08 65.35
C PHE A 658 15.03 36.74 64.57
N LEU A 659 13.91 36.40 63.93
CA LEU A 659 13.82 35.79 62.59
C LEU A 659 12.48 36.26 61.97
N SER A 660 12.43 36.52 60.66
CA SER A 660 11.32 37.25 60.03
C SER A 660 10.02 36.44 59.99
N THR A 661 8.93 37.07 60.45
CA THR A 661 7.69 36.37 60.85
C THR A 661 6.79 35.98 59.68
N GLU A 662 7.10 36.40 58.44
CA GLU A 662 6.32 36.02 57.25
C GLU A 662 6.44 34.53 56.87
N ILE A 663 7.53 33.85 57.26
CA ILE A 663 7.75 32.42 56.94
C ILE A 663 6.84 31.50 57.77
N ALA A 664 6.34 31.97 58.93
CA ALA A 664 5.57 31.18 59.89
C ALA A 664 4.03 31.26 59.72
N LYS A 665 3.52 32.07 58.77
CA LYS A 665 2.07 32.28 58.56
C LYS A 665 1.49 31.66 57.29
N LEU A 666 2.29 30.95 56.49
CA LEU A 666 1.87 30.28 55.26
C LEU A 666 1.73 28.75 55.42
N THR A 667 1.87 28.23 56.64
CA THR A 667 2.58 26.95 56.84
C THR A 667 1.69 25.73 57.13
N LEU A 668 0.37 25.89 57.32
CA LEU A 668 -0.43 24.86 58.04
C LEU A 668 -1.58 24.13 57.30
N ASP A 669 -2.19 24.64 56.22
CA ASP A 669 -3.39 23.99 55.62
C ASP A 669 -3.27 23.55 54.15
N THR A 670 -2.21 23.91 53.41
CA THR A 670 -2.11 23.69 51.94
C THR A 670 -0.83 23.00 51.45
N LYS A 671 -0.01 22.43 52.34
CA LYS A 671 1.30 21.83 51.97
C LYS A 671 1.25 20.62 51.03
N PHE A 672 0.16 19.85 51.03
CA PHE A 672 0.05 18.61 50.24
C PHE A 672 -1.25 18.56 49.42
N GLY A 673 -1.14 18.81 48.12
CA GLY A 673 -2.22 18.64 47.14
C GLY A 673 -2.02 19.41 45.83
N THR A 674 -1.29 20.54 45.86
CA THR A 674 -1.07 21.42 44.70
C THR A 674 0.40 21.87 44.63
N LEU A 675 0.87 22.19 43.42
CA LEU A 675 2.23 22.70 43.21
C LEU A 675 2.33 24.16 43.67
N GLN A 676 3.07 24.40 44.75
CA GLN A 676 3.27 25.75 45.29
C GLN A 676 4.14 26.64 44.38
N ARG A 677 3.98 27.96 44.49
CA ARG A 677 4.76 28.97 43.75
C ARG A 677 6.18 29.07 44.31
N ASP A 678 7.17 29.23 43.43
CA ASP A 678 8.56 29.43 43.81
C ASP A 678 8.94 30.92 43.69
N THR A 679 8.60 31.69 44.72
CA THR A 679 8.89 33.12 44.81
C THR A 679 10.39 33.43 44.69
N CYS A 680 11.26 32.51 45.13
CA CYS A 680 12.71 32.70 45.00
C CYS A 680 13.15 32.56 43.54
N LEU A 681 12.65 31.56 42.81
CA LEU A 681 12.95 31.34 41.40
C LEU A 681 12.38 32.45 40.51
N TYR A 682 11.17 32.93 40.81
CA TYR A 682 10.59 34.12 40.19
C TYR A 682 11.51 35.34 40.36
N ASN A 683 11.91 35.64 41.61
CA ASN A 683 12.83 36.74 41.91
C ASN A 683 14.19 36.58 41.21
N TYR A 684 14.71 35.35 41.04
CA TYR A 684 15.92 35.09 40.27
C TYR A 684 15.75 35.41 38.77
N VAL A 685 14.60 35.06 38.18
CA VAL A 685 14.30 35.37 36.77
C VAL A 685 14.16 36.88 36.56
N GLU A 686 13.41 37.60 37.40
CA GLU A 686 13.25 39.05 37.27
C GLU A 686 14.54 39.83 37.55
N LEU A 687 15.30 39.43 38.58
CA LEU A 687 16.62 40.03 38.84
C LEU A 687 17.58 39.82 37.66
N PHE A 688 17.50 38.68 36.96
CA PHE A 688 18.31 38.45 35.77
C PHE A 688 17.82 39.26 34.55
N LYS A 689 16.51 39.33 34.31
CA LYS A 689 15.92 40.22 33.27
C LYS A 689 16.35 41.68 33.48
N CYS A 690 16.34 42.18 34.71
CA CYS A 690 16.84 43.51 35.04
C CYS A 690 18.34 43.69 34.74
N LYS A 691 19.18 42.68 35.05
CA LYS A 691 20.61 42.68 34.68
C LYS A 691 20.84 42.67 33.17
N LEU A 692 20.01 41.97 32.39
CA LEU A 692 20.03 42.05 30.93
C LEU A 692 19.66 43.44 30.42
N ILE A 693 18.58 44.04 30.91
CA ILE A 693 18.12 45.38 30.49
C ILE A 693 19.11 46.49 30.87
N ALA A 694 19.93 46.28 31.89
CA ALA A 694 21.02 47.20 32.26
C ALA A 694 22.26 47.10 31.35
N ASN A 695 22.44 45.99 30.63
CA ASN A 695 23.63 45.69 29.81
C ASN A 695 23.32 45.63 28.30
N GLU A 696 22.06 45.41 27.92
CA GLU A 696 21.55 45.39 26.56
C GLU A 696 20.42 46.43 26.44
N SER A 697 20.36 47.18 25.34
CA SER A 697 19.31 48.19 25.18
C SER A 697 17.91 47.54 25.28
N ARG A 698 16.98 48.20 25.99
CA ARG A 698 15.62 47.68 26.25
C ARG A 698 14.89 47.20 24.98
N ASN A 699 15.15 47.85 23.84
CA ASN A 699 14.60 47.53 22.52
C ASN A 699 15.12 46.23 21.89
N VAL A 700 16.24 45.66 22.39
CA VAL A 700 16.75 44.34 21.98
C VAL A 700 16.11 43.25 22.84
N VAL A 701 16.07 43.46 24.16
CA VAL A 701 15.43 42.52 25.11
C VAL A 701 13.93 42.39 24.83
N SER A 702 13.24 43.48 24.47
CA SER A 702 11.81 43.46 24.12
C SER A 702 11.50 42.88 22.73
N LYS A 703 12.50 42.46 21.95
CA LYS A 703 12.35 41.91 20.58
C LYS A 703 12.75 40.44 20.47
N THR A 704 13.13 39.76 21.54
CA THR A 704 13.42 38.32 21.49
C THR A 704 12.14 37.51 21.43
N THR A 705 11.84 36.94 20.26
CA THR A 705 10.67 36.08 20.02
C THR A 705 10.99 34.61 20.29
N LYS A 706 10.07 33.86 20.88
CA LYS A 706 10.21 32.41 21.11
C LYS A 706 10.62 31.68 19.83
N GLY A 707 11.71 30.89 19.90
CA GLY A 707 12.26 30.15 18.74
C GLY A 707 13.27 30.93 17.88
N PHE A 708 13.53 32.20 18.18
CA PHE A 708 14.52 33.04 17.50
C PHE A 708 15.51 33.65 18.48
N ILE A 709 16.80 33.71 18.11
CA ILE A 709 17.86 34.29 18.95
C ILE A 709 18.70 35.28 18.15
N ASN A 710 19.08 36.40 18.78
CA ASN A 710 20.12 37.28 18.23
C ASN A 710 21.50 36.71 18.58
N ILE A 711 22.25 36.28 17.55
CA ILE A 711 23.54 35.60 17.68
C ILE A 711 24.54 36.41 18.52
N ASN A 712 24.57 37.73 18.33
CA ASN A 712 25.59 38.61 18.90
C ASN A 712 25.57 38.64 20.44
N TYR A 713 24.43 38.27 21.05
CA TYR A 713 24.24 38.29 22.51
C TYR A 713 24.35 36.90 23.17
N VAL A 714 24.51 35.81 22.42
CA VAL A 714 24.54 34.46 23.00
C VAL A 714 25.71 34.29 23.98
N VAL A 715 26.91 34.75 23.60
CA VAL A 715 28.12 34.67 24.43
C VAL A 715 27.98 35.52 25.70
N SER A 716 27.56 36.79 25.57
CA SER A 716 27.44 37.71 26.70
C SER A 716 26.34 37.28 27.68
N ARG A 717 25.19 36.81 27.18
CA ARG A 717 24.10 36.29 28.01
C ARG A 717 24.51 35.03 28.76
N ALA A 718 25.17 34.08 28.10
CA ALA A 718 25.65 32.86 28.74
C ALA A 718 26.72 33.16 29.81
N GLN A 719 27.70 34.03 29.52
CA GLN A 719 28.71 34.49 30.47
C GLN A 719 28.10 35.17 31.70
N MET A 720 27.11 36.04 31.50
CA MET A 720 26.43 36.73 32.60
C MET A 720 25.56 35.76 33.43
N LEU A 721 24.83 34.85 32.77
CA LEU A 721 23.93 33.91 33.45
C LEU A 721 24.71 32.88 34.29
N ALA A 722 25.84 32.37 33.78
CA ALA A 722 26.70 31.46 34.52
C ALA A 722 27.24 32.07 35.82
N LYS A 723 27.70 33.32 35.74
CA LYS A 723 28.15 34.09 36.93
C LYS A 723 27.01 34.34 37.91
N PHE A 724 25.82 34.67 37.41
CA PHE A 724 24.62 34.84 38.24
C PHE A 724 24.20 33.56 38.96
N VAL A 725 24.13 32.44 38.24
CA VAL A 725 23.81 31.11 38.76
C VAL A 725 24.81 30.67 39.82
N SER A 726 26.12 30.81 39.56
CA SER A 726 27.15 30.51 40.57
C SER A 726 26.99 31.38 41.82
N GLN A 727 26.63 32.67 41.68
CA GLN A 727 26.36 33.55 42.82
C GLN A 727 25.12 33.13 43.63
N GLN A 728 24.08 32.57 43.01
CA GLN A 728 22.88 32.11 43.74
C GLN A 728 23.07 30.73 44.41
N MET A 729 24.11 29.97 44.02
CA MET A 729 24.30 28.55 44.40
C MET A 729 25.68 28.22 45.02
N SER A 730 26.43 29.21 45.53
CA SER A 730 27.66 28.97 46.32
C SER A 730 27.46 29.00 47.85
N GLY A 731 26.25 29.22 48.34
CA GLY A 731 25.98 29.35 49.78
C GLY A 731 26.44 30.69 50.36
N PRO A 732 26.75 30.76 51.67
CA PRO A 732 27.11 32.01 52.34
C PRO A 732 28.52 32.52 52.02
N ASP A 733 29.42 31.67 51.51
CA ASP A 733 30.76 32.07 51.06
C ASP A 733 30.91 31.79 49.55
N PRO A 734 30.98 32.83 48.69
CA PRO A 734 31.12 32.65 47.25
C PRO A 734 32.48 32.12 46.80
N LEU A 735 33.48 32.04 47.68
CA LEU A 735 34.84 31.57 47.36
C LEU A 735 35.03 30.05 47.57
N ILE A 736 34.11 29.38 48.28
CA ILE A 736 34.19 27.94 48.53
C ILE A 736 33.56 27.17 47.36
N THR A 737 34.33 26.25 46.76
CA THR A 737 33.79 25.28 45.80
C THR A 737 32.88 24.29 46.52
N CYS A 738 31.58 24.33 46.21
CA CYS A 738 30.55 23.47 46.79
C CYS A 738 30.93 21.98 46.70
N VAL A 739 31.15 21.36 47.87
CA VAL A 739 31.42 19.92 48.00
C VAL A 739 30.08 19.16 48.04
N ASP A 740 30.02 17.97 47.44
CA ASP A 740 28.80 17.12 47.41
C ASP A 740 28.17 16.96 48.82
N HIS A 741 28.97 16.91 49.89
CA HIS A 741 28.50 16.83 51.29
C HIS A 741 27.74 18.08 51.78
N GLN A 742 28.17 19.29 51.41
CA GLN A 742 27.49 20.54 51.78
C GLN A 742 26.10 20.61 51.14
N LEU A 743 25.99 20.11 49.91
CA LEU A 743 24.72 19.97 49.21
C LEU A 743 23.79 18.95 49.89
N GLU A 744 24.29 17.79 50.37
CA GLU A 744 23.45 16.84 51.12
C GLU A 744 22.93 17.46 52.44
N ILE A 745 23.75 18.24 53.16
CA ILE A 745 23.32 18.96 54.37
C ILE A 745 22.22 19.97 54.03
N HIS A 746 22.46 20.85 53.06
CA HIS A 746 21.50 21.88 52.65
C HIS A 746 20.17 21.30 52.13
N LEU A 747 20.22 20.18 51.40
CA LEU A 747 19.02 19.45 50.97
C LEU A 747 18.27 18.84 52.16
N LYS A 748 18.97 18.39 53.21
CA LYS A 748 18.32 17.93 54.44
C LYS A 748 17.63 19.08 55.18
N GLU A 749 18.31 20.21 55.37
CA GLU A 749 17.75 21.41 55.99
C GLU A 749 16.46 21.89 55.27
N ILE A 750 16.45 21.87 53.93
CA ILE A 750 15.25 22.17 53.15
C ILE A 750 14.17 21.12 53.40
N LYS A 751 14.47 19.82 53.31
CA LYS A 751 13.48 18.73 53.53
C LYS A 751 12.86 18.80 54.94
N ASP A 752 13.67 19.05 55.96
CA ASP A 752 13.23 19.20 57.35
C ASP A 752 12.36 20.46 57.54
N THR A 753 12.53 21.49 56.68
CA THR A 753 11.73 22.73 56.69
C THR A 753 10.39 22.61 55.93
N ILE A 754 10.40 21.96 54.75
CA ILE A 754 9.23 21.88 53.86
C ILE A 754 8.42 20.58 54.04
N GLU A 755 8.94 19.61 54.80
CA GLU A 755 8.34 18.30 55.10
C GLU A 755 8.14 17.40 53.86
N THR A 756 8.91 17.65 52.78
CA THR A 756 8.87 16.85 51.54
C THR A 756 10.20 16.87 50.78
N SER A 757 10.47 15.81 50.00
CA SER A 757 11.58 15.76 49.03
C SER A 757 11.25 16.43 47.69
N VAL A 758 10.06 16.99 47.52
CA VAL A 758 9.67 17.81 46.35
C VAL A 758 10.10 19.26 46.62
N ILE A 759 11.28 19.63 46.11
CA ILE A 759 11.97 20.87 46.45
C ILE A 759 11.78 21.91 45.31
N PRO A 760 11.25 23.11 45.59
CA PRO A 760 11.27 24.22 44.64
C PRO A 760 12.72 24.63 44.32
N LEU A 761 13.06 24.70 43.03
CA LEU A 761 14.43 24.92 42.56
C LEU A 761 15.09 26.20 43.10
N GLY A 762 14.29 27.27 43.28
CA GLY A 762 14.71 28.55 43.83
C GLY A 762 14.94 28.54 45.34
N MET A 763 14.58 27.49 46.09
CA MET A 763 14.97 27.35 47.49
C MET A 763 16.44 26.95 47.65
N LEU A 764 17.07 26.39 46.61
CA LEU A 764 18.48 26.03 46.65
C LEU A 764 19.38 27.26 46.77
N ARG A 765 20.29 27.20 47.72
CA ARG A 765 21.29 28.23 48.04
C ARG A 765 22.72 27.66 47.92
N VAL A 766 22.85 26.33 48.01
CA VAL A 766 24.03 25.53 47.71
C VAL A 766 23.67 24.59 46.54
N GLY A 767 24.55 24.44 45.55
CA GLY A 767 24.32 23.59 44.37
C GLY A 767 25.61 23.09 43.73
N SER A 768 25.63 21.83 43.30
CA SER A 768 26.73 21.20 42.57
C SER A 768 26.51 21.33 41.05
N TYR A 769 27.24 20.55 40.26
CA TYR A 769 27.15 20.51 38.79
C TYR A 769 25.69 20.42 38.29
N PHE A 770 24.88 19.56 38.90
CA PHE A 770 23.50 19.31 38.46
C PHE A 770 22.56 20.48 38.77
N GLU A 771 22.55 20.95 40.01
CA GLU A 771 21.66 22.02 40.47
C GLU A 771 21.96 23.34 39.73
N ARG A 772 23.24 23.66 39.52
CA ARG A 772 23.67 24.85 38.76
C ARG A 772 23.28 24.76 37.30
N ALA A 773 23.51 23.62 36.64
CA ALA A 773 23.10 23.42 35.25
C ALA A 773 21.57 23.52 35.10
N LEU A 774 20.81 22.95 36.03
CA LEU A 774 19.35 23.04 36.06
C LEU A 774 18.85 24.49 36.22
N LEU A 775 19.38 25.25 37.18
CA LEU A 775 19.01 26.67 37.35
C LEU A 775 19.38 27.51 36.12
N PHE A 776 20.54 27.27 35.51
CA PHE A 776 20.92 27.91 34.26
C PHE A 776 19.90 27.61 33.15
N LYS A 777 19.54 26.34 32.93
CA LYS A 777 18.56 25.95 31.90
C LYS A 777 17.24 26.68 32.07
N VAL A 778 16.70 26.67 33.30
CA VAL A 778 15.40 27.26 33.61
C VAL A 778 15.40 28.78 33.39
N ILE A 779 16.43 29.51 33.84
CA ILE A 779 16.50 30.96 33.58
C ILE A 779 16.76 31.23 32.09
N ALA A 780 17.62 30.45 31.42
CA ALA A 780 17.93 30.57 29.99
C ALA A 780 16.67 30.46 29.12
N ASP A 781 15.78 29.51 29.42
CA ASP A 781 14.52 29.32 28.71
C ASP A 781 13.58 30.55 28.85
N ARG A 782 13.51 31.14 30.06
CA ARG A 782 12.69 32.33 30.37
C ARG A 782 13.22 33.62 29.75
N ILE A 783 14.48 33.67 29.32
CA ILE A 783 15.10 34.77 28.54
C ILE A 783 15.33 34.41 27.06
N HIS A 784 14.84 33.24 26.63
CA HIS A 784 14.95 32.68 25.29
C HIS A 784 16.41 32.51 24.79
N LEU A 785 17.35 32.25 25.70
CA LEU A 785 18.72 31.86 25.38
C LEU A 785 18.76 30.35 25.09
N PRO A 786 19.07 29.90 23.86
CA PRO A 786 19.10 28.48 23.52
C PRO A 786 20.22 27.74 24.26
N ALA A 787 19.84 26.93 25.24
CA ALA A 787 20.72 26.15 26.08
C ALA A 787 20.21 24.71 26.19
N ALA A 788 21.11 23.73 26.01
CA ALA A 788 20.84 22.31 26.14
C ALA A 788 21.35 21.82 27.49
N LEU A 789 20.49 21.12 28.26
CA LEU A 789 20.84 20.55 29.56
C LEU A 789 21.25 19.09 29.37
N VAL A 790 22.45 18.71 29.83
CA VAL A 790 23.01 17.38 29.61
C VAL A 790 23.44 16.77 30.93
N ARG A 791 22.78 15.67 31.31
CA ARG A 791 23.11 14.83 32.47
C ARG A 791 24.25 13.87 32.08
N GLY A 792 25.28 13.80 32.91
CA GLY A 792 26.30 12.77 32.87
C GLY A 792 26.17 11.79 34.03
N GLU A 793 27.25 11.04 34.26
CA GLU A 793 27.32 10.03 35.31
C GLU A 793 27.54 10.66 36.71
N TYR A 794 27.30 9.86 37.76
CA TYR A 794 27.63 10.19 39.16
C TYR A 794 27.14 11.55 39.69
N GLY A 795 26.03 12.08 39.13
CA GLY A 795 25.44 13.35 39.53
C GLY A 795 26.01 14.58 38.82
N LYS A 796 26.90 14.44 37.83
CA LYS A 796 27.29 15.57 36.98
C LYS A 796 26.19 15.92 35.98
N ALA A 797 26.07 17.21 35.68
CA ALA A 797 25.46 17.71 34.45
C ALA A 797 26.16 18.99 34.02
N TRP A 798 25.89 19.42 32.79
CA TRP A 798 26.42 20.65 32.21
C TRP A 798 25.43 21.27 31.24
N ILE A 799 25.70 22.52 30.86
CA ILE A 799 24.99 23.23 29.82
C ILE A 799 25.83 23.26 28.56
N GLU A 800 25.22 22.94 27.42
CA GLU A 800 25.79 23.13 26.10
C GLU A 800 25.05 24.25 25.36
N ILE A 801 25.79 25.19 24.78
CA ILE A 801 25.25 26.30 23.97
C ILE A 801 25.80 26.23 22.54
N ALA A 802 25.06 26.85 21.61
CA ALA A 802 25.50 27.09 20.25
C ALA A 802 26.00 28.52 20.09
N VAL A 803 27.29 28.69 19.81
CA VAL A 803 27.91 29.97 19.43
C VAL A 803 28.27 29.89 17.95
N PRO A 804 27.46 30.48 17.04
CA PRO A 804 27.75 30.51 15.61
C PRO A 804 29.07 31.20 15.29
N GLN A 805 29.91 30.54 14.49
CA GLN A 805 31.14 31.13 13.97
C GLN A 805 30.80 32.04 12.78
N VAL A 806 30.85 33.36 12.98
CA VAL A 806 30.86 34.32 11.87
C VAL A 806 32.22 34.22 11.19
N ARG A 807 32.29 33.46 10.09
CA ARG A 807 33.45 33.51 9.19
C ARG A 807 33.43 34.85 8.45
N VAL A 808 34.19 35.81 8.97
CA VAL A 808 34.64 36.96 8.16
C VAL A 808 35.44 36.41 6.99
N PRO A 809 35.18 36.80 5.73
CA PRO A 809 36.02 36.43 4.61
C PRO A 809 37.40 37.10 4.76
N VAL A 810 38.38 36.34 5.26
CA VAL A 810 39.79 36.68 5.10
C VAL A 810 40.17 36.32 3.66
N GLU A 811 40.66 37.28 2.89
CA GLU A 811 41.03 37.08 1.49
C GLU A 811 42.07 35.95 1.35
N GLU A 812 41.79 34.96 0.49
CA GLU A 812 42.70 33.85 0.25
C GLU A 812 43.98 34.34 -0.43
N ASN A 813 45.14 34.20 0.23
CA ASN A 813 46.43 34.38 -0.42
C ASN A 813 47.49 33.37 0.07
N LYS A 814 47.69 32.34 -0.77
CA LYS A 814 48.96 31.60 -1.02
C LYS A 814 49.39 30.48 -0.04
N PHE A 815 48.83 29.30 -0.32
CA PHE A 815 49.57 28.09 -0.75
C PHE A 815 50.69 27.45 0.11
N HIS A 816 50.42 26.20 0.51
CA HIS A 816 51.31 25.02 0.69
C HIS A 816 52.78 25.17 1.19
N ALA A 817 53.03 24.61 2.38
CA ALA A 817 53.64 23.27 2.56
C ALA A 817 53.31 22.77 4.01
N TYR A 818 53.47 21.51 4.45
CA TYR A 818 54.05 20.27 3.91
C TYR A 818 53.18 19.07 4.38
N ILE A 819 53.33 17.87 3.81
CA ILE A 819 52.65 16.62 4.26
C ILE A 819 53.68 15.61 4.85
N ASP A 820 53.22 14.76 5.78
CA ASP A 820 53.95 13.71 6.53
C ASP A 820 55.08 14.21 7.47
N ARG A 821 55.23 13.73 8.71
CA ARG A 821 55.40 12.32 9.12
C ARG A 821 55.00 12.03 10.58
N ASP A 822 55.03 10.74 10.90
CA ASP A 822 54.70 10.09 12.17
C ASP A 822 55.66 10.31 13.37
N THR A 823 55.12 9.97 14.55
CA THR A 823 55.77 9.42 15.76
C THR A 823 56.59 10.27 16.75
N THR A 824 56.46 9.86 18.03
CA THR A 824 57.33 10.04 19.21
C THR A 824 57.47 11.39 19.94
N CYS A 825 57.01 11.38 21.20
CA CYS A 825 57.55 12.15 22.35
C CYS A 825 58.93 11.55 22.78
N PRO A 826 59.84 12.25 23.51
CA PRO A 826 59.56 12.91 24.79
C PRO A 826 60.29 14.24 25.15
N GLU A 827 59.78 14.84 26.24
CA GLU A 827 60.35 15.74 27.28
C GLU A 827 61.73 16.42 27.12
N ILE A 828 61.82 17.73 27.48
CA ILE A 828 62.71 18.37 28.52
C ILE A 828 62.86 19.90 28.33
N VAL A 829 62.36 20.70 29.30
CA VAL A 829 63.07 21.80 30.07
C VAL A 829 63.92 22.84 29.27
N THR A 830 63.81 24.19 29.38
CA THR A 830 63.19 25.11 30.39
C THR A 830 63.17 26.62 30.01
N ILE A 831 62.45 27.44 30.82
CA ILE A 831 62.67 28.88 31.19
C ILE A 831 62.71 29.95 30.08
N TYR A 832 61.68 30.82 30.03
CA TYR A 832 61.79 32.22 30.53
C TYR A 832 60.41 32.92 30.61
N GLN A 833 60.13 33.51 31.79
CA GLN A 833 59.19 34.60 32.05
C GLN A 833 60.05 35.79 32.55
N PRO A 834 59.61 37.08 32.54
CA PRO A 834 58.27 37.50 32.96
C PRO A 834 57.72 38.79 32.28
N LEU A 835 56.71 39.37 32.95
CA LEU A 835 56.26 40.77 32.94
C LEU A 835 55.35 41.28 31.81
N GLN A 836 54.13 41.55 32.27
CA GLN A 836 53.10 42.44 31.75
C GLN A 836 53.64 43.77 31.21
N GLN A 837 52.96 44.32 30.19
CA GLN A 837 52.49 45.71 30.26
C GLN A 837 51.16 45.88 29.53
N TYR A 838 50.19 46.51 30.19
CA TYR A 838 48.95 46.97 29.58
C TYR A 838 49.21 48.20 28.70
N GLN A 839 48.71 48.21 27.48
CA GLN A 839 48.30 49.45 26.82
C GLN A 839 46.96 49.24 26.09
N HIS A 840 45.98 50.08 26.42
CA HIS A 840 44.80 50.24 25.59
C HIS A 840 45.20 50.82 24.23
N LYS A 841 44.60 50.32 23.15
CA LYS A 841 44.37 51.12 21.95
C LYS A 841 42.87 51.23 21.73
N TYR A 842 42.43 52.46 21.47
CA TYR A 842 41.10 52.74 20.96
C TYR A 842 40.88 51.94 19.67
N ILE A 843 39.71 51.32 19.53
CA ILE A 843 39.20 50.93 18.22
C ILE A 843 38.41 52.14 17.71
N ASP A 844 38.73 52.58 16.49
CA ASP A 844 38.27 53.85 15.97
C ASP A 844 36.77 53.84 15.65
N SER A 845 36.03 54.84 16.13
CA SER A 845 34.57 54.89 15.98
C SER A 845 34.17 55.60 14.68
N ASN A 846 34.42 54.97 13.51
CA ASN A 846 33.72 55.25 12.23
C ASN A 846 34.15 54.29 11.09
N LEU A 847 33.62 53.06 11.07
CA LEU A 847 33.54 52.24 9.85
C LEU A 847 32.14 51.63 9.73
N ILE A 848 31.26 52.34 9.04
CA ILE A 848 29.91 51.84 8.68
C ILE A 848 30.06 50.94 7.45
N PHE A 849 30.19 49.64 7.68
CA PHE A 849 29.91 48.63 6.66
C PHE A 849 28.48 48.13 6.85
N GLU A 850 27.56 48.53 5.97
CA GLU A 850 26.24 47.90 5.85
C GLU A 850 26.38 46.54 5.16
N ASP A 851 26.54 45.47 5.94
CA ASP A 851 26.38 44.11 5.44
C ASP A 851 25.20 43.43 6.17
N ARG A 852 24.08 43.27 5.47
CA ARG A 852 22.76 42.97 6.07
C ARG A 852 22.52 41.47 6.26
N ALA A 853 23.47 40.78 6.88
CA ALA A 853 23.21 39.48 7.49
C ALA A 853 22.22 39.65 8.66
N SER A 854 21.08 38.96 8.63
CA SER A 854 20.08 39.05 9.69
C SER A 854 20.62 38.43 10.99
N SER A 855 20.99 39.26 11.97
CA SER A 855 21.55 38.79 13.26
C SER A 855 20.62 37.89 14.09
N ILE A 856 19.35 37.79 13.71
CA ILE A 856 18.32 36.93 14.31
C ILE A 856 18.23 35.61 13.52
N PHE A 857 18.46 34.48 14.20
CA PHE A 857 18.42 33.14 13.60
C PHE A 857 17.40 32.21 14.30
N PRO A 858 16.76 31.27 13.58
CA PRO A 858 15.91 30.23 14.18
C PRO A 858 16.74 29.26 15.04
N THR A 859 16.34 29.04 16.30
CA THR A 859 17.09 28.19 17.24
C THR A 859 17.16 26.72 16.79
N LYS A 860 16.18 26.23 16.01
CA LYS A 860 16.16 24.88 15.44
C LYS A 860 17.31 24.58 14.46
N LEU A 861 17.96 25.60 13.89
CA LEU A 861 19.10 25.44 12.98
C LEU A 861 20.46 25.42 13.70
N LEU A 862 20.48 25.66 15.00
CA LEU A 862 21.71 25.74 15.80
C LEU A 862 22.15 24.37 16.29
N LYS A 863 23.47 24.13 16.30
CA LYS A 863 24.10 22.97 16.92
C LYS A 863 25.01 23.41 18.06
N PRO A 864 24.97 22.76 19.24
CA PRO A 864 25.82 23.12 20.36
C PRO A 864 27.29 22.84 20.03
N ASN A 865 28.17 23.74 20.45
CA ASN A 865 29.62 23.64 20.23
C ASN A 865 30.48 24.09 21.43
N PHE A 866 29.88 24.69 22.47
CA PHE A 866 30.56 25.02 23.73
C PHE A 866 29.79 24.48 24.94
N ILE A 867 30.52 24.00 25.94
CA ILE A 867 30.04 23.80 27.30
C ILE A 867 30.20 25.13 28.06
N VAL A 868 29.20 25.52 28.85
CA VAL A 868 29.31 26.64 29.79
C VAL A 868 29.90 26.12 31.11
N ASP A 869 31.01 26.70 31.53
CA ASP A 869 31.62 26.44 32.84
C ASP A 869 30.78 27.10 33.94
N LEU A 870 30.40 26.31 34.96
CA LEU A 870 29.58 26.71 36.10
C LEU A 870 30.27 26.41 37.44
N MET A 871 31.50 25.88 37.40
CA MET A 871 32.18 25.26 38.55
C MET A 871 33.58 25.82 38.76
N ASP A 872 34.45 25.73 37.76
CA ASP A 872 35.88 26.05 37.88
C ASP A 872 36.12 27.53 37.52
N CYS A 873 35.47 28.01 36.45
CA CYS A 873 35.57 29.37 35.95
C CYS A 873 34.20 29.87 35.45
N PRO A 874 33.26 30.24 36.35
CA PRO A 874 31.88 30.56 36.00
C PRO A 874 31.72 31.55 34.83
N GLY A 875 31.15 31.04 33.73
CA GLY A 875 30.90 31.77 32.48
C GLY A 875 31.93 31.57 31.38
N ASP A 876 33.04 30.88 31.65
CA ASP A 876 33.97 30.48 30.59
C ASP A 876 33.33 29.48 29.61
N LEU A 877 33.75 29.52 28.34
CA LEU A 877 33.15 28.75 27.26
C LEU A 877 34.14 27.71 26.73
N ILE A 878 33.90 26.44 27.09
CA ILE A 878 34.79 25.32 26.82
C ILE A 878 34.37 24.64 25.51
N PRO A 879 35.20 24.59 24.45
CA PRO A 879 34.84 23.90 23.20
C PRO A 879 34.52 22.42 23.45
N ILE A 880 33.40 21.92 22.91
CA ILE A 880 32.82 20.60 23.22
C ILE A 880 33.77 19.41 22.97
N ASP A 881 34.67 19.54 22.00
CA ASP A 881 35.63 18.50 21.60
C ASP A 881 36.99 18.60 22.32
N SER A 882 37.19 19.65 23.12
CA SER A 882 38.46 19.91 23.80
C SER A 882 38.77 18.91 24.93
N GLN A 883 40.05 18.74 25.25
CA GLN A 883 40.46 17.97 26.44
C GLN A 883 39.89 18.53 27.75
N ARG A 884 39.61 19.85 27.83
CA ARG A 884 38.97 20.45 29.00
C ARG A 884 37.49 20.04 29.08
N ALA A 885 36.77 19.97 27.96
CA ALA A 885 35.40 19.45 27.96
C ALA A 885 35.33 17.98 28.39
N LYS A 886 36.29 17.14 27.99
CA LYS A 886 36.41 15.75 28.48
C LYS A 886 36.58 15.70 30.00
N LYS A 887 37.59 16.42 30.54
CA LYS A 887 37.85 16.54 31.99
C LYS A 887 36.68 17.13 32.79
N TYR A 888 35.91 18.04 32.18
CA TYR A 888 34.72 18.64 32.81
C TYR A 888 33.54 17.65 32.90
N ARG A 889 33.40 16.74 31.91
CA ARG A 889 32.41 15.66 31.92
C ARG A 889 32.80 14.50 32.85
N GLU A 890 34.07 14.12 32.87
CA GLU A 890 34.62 13.03 33.70
C GLU A 890 34.59 13.37 35.22
N LYS A 891 34.34 12.38 36.08
CA LYS A 891 34.54 12.53 37.54
C LYS A 891 35.92 11.97 37.92
N LYS A 892 36.87 12.85 38.24
CA LYS A 892 38.07 12.43 38.97
C LYS A 892 37.64 11.91 40.35
N LEU A 893 38.01 10.67 40.68
CA LEU A 893 38.02 10.19 42.06
C LEU A 893 39.23 10.80 42.78
N ILE A 894 39.08 12.05 43.20
CA ILE A 894 40.02 12.68 44.14
C ILE A 894 39.62 12.22 45.55
N CYS A 895 40.26 11.16 46.02
CA CYS A 895 40.14 10.70 47.41
C CYS A 895 41.22 11.39 48.25
N ASP A 896 41.02 12.66 48.59
CA ASP A 896 41.92 13.44 49.45
C ASP A 896 41.76 13.04 50.95
N ILE A 897 41.88 11.74 51.22
CA ILE A 897 42.06 11.18 52.56
C ILE A 897 43.13 10.08 52.47
N THR A 898 44.33 10.39 52.96
CA THR A 898 45.32 9.37 53.33
C THR A 898 45.05 8.91 54.76
N CYS A 899 44.29 7.81 54.88
CA CYS A 899 43.91 7.13 56.14
C CYS A 899 43.22 8.01 57.19
#